data_AF-M7X264-F1
#
_entry.id   AF-M7X264-F1
#
_cell.length_a   1.000
_cell.length_b   1.000
_cell.length_c   1.000
_cell.angle_alpha   90.00
_cell.angle_beta   90.00
_cell.angle_gamma   90.00
#
_symmetry.space_group_name_H-M   'P 1'
#
loop_
_entity.id
_entity.type
_entity.pdbx_description
1 polymer ?
#
loop_
_entity_poly.entity_id
_entity_poly.type
_entity_poly.pdbx_seq_one_letter_code
_entity_poly.pdbx_strand_id
1 'polypeptide(L)'
;MCERINAAGKELKELPKPKELTMLKSINVTNNCISHINEINEYKNLEHLLLRKNNIEQIPALSIPLQVIDISLNPIKSIKPLLLVSSIKELTISQCHFLDMNFNLSTLEYLTKFVCMSNKLVEIEFLRNCCHLQNLDLSNNLLTCVPECLSTCTSLTSLNLRDNNISKGLHYLNTLKLLAEINVSWNNITELKKSFYNIISLTSIKLSNNKIRRIHKNIGFMTNLVELYIHSNPQLHSVHSEISKLTLLTLLNLDNCPNIIELPTLSNLTSLVNVSMKHCSLTQTPLLPLSCDFHLENNNLTVLNLDISKSTSLQIQFNKLTSIPSLNGSLINRLILCDNKIRHLNLIGANLLSLNISFNPILTLPTEISSLTKLRQLCCSGCGIREIPDNLLNNFKNLEQFECSFNPISTIIFLPLVNLQSFVMQFCHLTQLPFSLEQASKLRMLDVSNNQLSVLTSKKSFVETMSQLTLLDCSHNQLKSIGDFSKVSSLVELNVSYNPIVKIEKLMEKVSKLPKLTNLYCHGISLRRGYSFKGNDDLCISINKKGSLKGIPIEMVFKEKGIENTLKRYETFGYDNICNQKFCNGIGSYEYCGRRISMQDSILVGNNFFGDASSLFGIFDGHGGDYGSCFISKEIQKSLEKLRGRALTKEVFENEIISAIQNINTLMEQNNMTDGATSVIVASTKTHYLIANIGDSRAIIIRRTETSPIPMKDIDDETQQTLRPKSPSKLVLPKKTLKGKLGWSGAGSSKTTNQIEVNFDYIGGGRIEVEALTHDHKPSYQEDRQRIRESGNYISDQEKVNGYISVTRAIGDVKCKAFVSCIPEFSEVARRSSDCFVICACDGVWDVFSNEEIGNLVMANEQMNCTELAKLIVDIAYCRLSSDNISCIVFNCQDSF
;
A
#
# COMPACT_ATOMS: atom_id res chain seq x y z
N MET A 1 -10.80 -42.69 29.89
CA MET A 1 -11.99 -41.92 29.45
C MET A 1 -11.67 -40.87 28.37
N CYS A 2 -10.45 -40.79 27.83
CA CYS A 2 -10.14 -39.79 26.81
C CYS A 2 -10.74 -40.19 25.45
N GLU A 3 -11.66 -39.38 24.91
CA GLU A 3 -12.27 -39.60 23.58
C GLU A 3 -11.56 -38.83 22.46
N ARG A 4 -10.78 -37.79 22.79
CA ARG A 4 -10.10 -36.93 21.82
C ARG A 4 -8.71 -36.54 22.30
N ILE A 5 -7.71 -36.66 21.44
CA ILE A 5 -6.34 -36.19 21.68
C ILE A 5 -5.97 -35.13 20.65
N ASN A 6 -5.42 -34.02 21.11
CA ASN A 6 -4.74 -33.03 20.28
C ASN A 6 -3.28 -32.89 20.74
N ALA A 7 -2.38 -33.41 19.93
CA ALA A 7 -0.93 -33.37 20.11
C ALA A 7 -0.23 -32.74 18.90
N ALA A 8 -0.83 -31.71 18.31
CA ALA A 8 -0.23 -30.98 17.20
C ALA A 8 1.02 -30.19 17.63
N GLY A 9 2.06 -30.17 16.79
CA GLY A 9 3.27 -29.37 17.04
C GLY A 9 4.10 -29.84 18.25
N LYS A 10 4.12 -31.14 18.55
CA LYS A 10 4.79 -31.71 19.73
C LYS A 10 6.06 -32.50 19.39
N GLU A 11 6.52 -32.43 18.14
CA GLU A 11 7.70 -33.15 17.62
C GLU A 11 7.63 -34.67 17.85
N LEU A 12 6.41 -35.22 17.87
CA LEU A 12 6.19 -36.66 18.05
C LEU A 12 6.82 -37.45 16.90
N LYS A 13 7.47 -38.57 17.23
CA LYS A 13 8.01 -39.52 16.25
C LYS A 13 7.10 -40.72 16.00
N GLU A 14 6.18 -40.97 16.92
CA GLU A 14 5.22 -42.08 16.90
C GLU A 14 3.83 -41.59 17.34
N LEU A 15 2.79 -42.36 17.03
CA LEU A 15 1.46 -42.12 17.58
C LEU A 15 1.48 -42.32 19.11
N PRO A 16 0.56 -41.68 19.87
CA PRO A 16 0.36 -41.96 21.29
C PRO A 16 0.20 -43.47 21.56
N LYS A 17 0.45 -43.95 22.79
CA LYS A 17 0.36 -45.38 23.08
C LYS A 17 -1.10 -45.84 23.21
N PRO A 18 -1.58 -46.79 22.39
CA PRO A 18 -2.99 -47.21 22.35
C PRO A 18 -3.51 -47.94 23.59
N LYS A 19 -2.64 -48.64 24.35
CA LYS A 19 -3.03 -49.48 25.50
C LYS A 19 -3.78 -48.75 26.63
N GLU A 20 -3.68 -47.42 26.70
CA GLU A 20 -4.33 -46.59 27.72
C GLU A 20 -5.57 -45.84 27.19
N LEU A 21 -5.91 -46.01 25.91
CA LEU A 21 -6.79 -45.12 25.14
C LEU A 21 -7.93 -45.86 24.41
N THR A 22 -8.56 -46.83 25.08
CA THR A 22 -9.57 -47.73 24.48
C THR A 22 -10.88 -47.06 24.03
N MET A 23 -11.19 -45.86 24.53
CA MET A 23 -12.40 -45.09 24.19
C MET A 23 -12.13 -43.98 23.16
N LEU A 24 -10.92 -43.91 22.61
CA LEU A 24 -10.50 -42.80 21.78
C LEU A 24 -11.17 -42.82 20.40
N LYS A 25 -11.78 -41.69 20.03
CA LYS A 25 -12.49 -41.48 18.76
C LYS A 25 -11.78 -40.50 17.83
N SER A 26 -10.93 -39.63 18.36
CA SER A 26 -10.24 -38.60 17.56
C SER A 26 -8.78 -38.41 17.97
N ILE A 27 -7.90 -38.39 16.98
CA ILE A 27 -6.48 -38.07 17.13
C ILE A 27 -6.12 -36.93 16.17
N ASN A 28 -5.55 -35.85 16.71
CA ASN A 28 -4.87 -34.82 15.96
C ASN A 28 -3.38 -34.81 16.30
N VAL A 29 -2.53 -35.17 15.35
CA VAL A 29 -1.07 -35.16 15.45
C VAL A 29 -0.45 -34.34 14.32
N THR A 30 -1.12 -33.25 13.93
CA THR A 30 -0.66 -32.34 12.87
C THR A 30 0.70 -31.73 13.20
N ASN A 31 1.56 -31.53 12.20
CA ASN A 31 2.87 -30.87 12.35
C ASN A 31 3.76 -31.57 13.38
N ASN A 32 4.06 -32.85 13.14
CA ASN A 32 4.98 -33.67 13.93
C ASN A 32 5.99 -34.36 13.01
N CYS A 33 6.77 -35.30 13.54
CA CYS A 33 7.83 -36.03 12.84
C CYS A 33 7.50 -37.52 12.66
N ILE A 34 6.20 -37.87 12.61
CA ILE A 34 5.75 -39.27 12.54
C ILE A 34 6.04 -39.82 11.14
N SER A 35 6.71 -40.96 11.04
CA SER A 35 7.03 -41.60 9.74
C SER A 35 6.18 -42.85 9.43
N HIS A 36 5.62 -43.50 10.46
CA HIS A 36 4.80 -44.70 10.33
C HIS A 36 3.62 -44.68 11.31
N ILE A 37 2.55 -45.40 10.97
CA ILE A 37 1.30 -45.47 11.74
C ILE A 37 0.79 -46.92 11.86
N ASN A 38 1.68 -47.90 11.97
CA ASN A 38 1.35 -49.32 11.89
C ASN A 38 0.41 -49.77 13.03
N GLU A 39 0.51 -49.12 14.19
CA GLU A 39 -0.25 -49.40 15.40
C GLU A 39 -1.69 -48.85 15.34
N ILE A 40 -2.07 -48.20 14.23
CA ILE A 40 -3.36 -47.50 14.14
C ILE A 40 -4.57 -48.42 14.32
N ASN A 41 -4.46 -49.69 13.96
CA ASN A 41 -5.52 -50.68 14.13
C ASN A 41 -5.77 -51.07 15.59
N GLU A 42 -4.90 -50.69 16.53
CA GLU A 42 -5.17 -50.87 17.96
C GLU A 42 -6.26 -49.91 18.48
N TYR A 43 -6.51 -48.81 17.75
CA TYR A 43 -7.54 -47.83 18.08
C TYR A 43 -8.91 -48.22 17.50
N LYS A 44 -9.53 -49.26 18.08
CA LYS A 44 -10.77 -49.88 17.55
C LYS A 44 -11.96 -48.93 17.32
N ASN A 45 -12.03 -47.83 18.08
CA ASN A 45 -13.12 -46.84 18.03
C ASN A 45 -12.75 -45.55 17.30
N LEU A 46 -11.61 -45.50 16.60
CA LEU A 46 -11.12 -44.28 15.97
C LEU A 46 -11.96 -43.89 14.75
N GLU A 47 -12.56 -42.70 14.83
CA GLU A 47 -13.43 -42.14 13.79
C GLU A 47 -12.75 -40.96 13.07
N HIS A 48 -11.87 -40.21 13.74
CA HIS A 48 -11.21 -39.01 13.20
C HIS A 48 -9.68 -39.07 13.35
N LEU A 49 -8.96 -38.87 12.25
CA LEU A 49 -7.51 -38.95 12.21
C LEU A 49 -6.89 -37.81 11.39
N LEU A 50 -6.20 -36.89 12.08
CA LEU A 50 -5.53 -35.75 11.45
C LEU A 50 -4.00 -35.94 11.53
N LEU A 51 -3.41 -36.27 10.38
CA LEU A 51 -1.99 -36.61 10.20
C LEU A 51 -1.23 -35.54 9.40
N ARG A 52 -1.84 -34.37 9.17
CA ARG A 52 -1.27 -33.32 8.32
C ARG A 52 0.16 -32.96 8.72
N LYS A 53 1.05 -32.77 7.74
CA LYS A 53 2.43 -32.31 7.95
C LYS A 53 3.22 -33.25 8.88
N ASN A 54 3.44 -34.46 8.40
CA ASN A 54 4.28 -35.50 9.00
C ASN A 54 5.17 -36.11 7.89
N ASN A 55 5.90 -37.19 8.19
CA ASN A 55 6.83 -37.86 7.28
C ASN A 55 6.30 -39.23 6.84
N ILE A 56 4.98 -39.40 6.74
CA ILE A 56 4.35 -40.69 6.44
C ILE A 56 4.45 -40.99 4.95
N GLU A 57 5.08 -42.12 4.58
CA GLU A 57 5.20 -42.53 3.16
C GLU A 57 4.12 -43.51 2.70
N GLN A 58 3.58 -44.29 3.64
CA GLN A 58 2.65 -45.38 3.35
C GLN A 58 1.56 -45.46 4.42
N ILE A 59 0.35 -45.81 3.97
CA ILE A 59 -0.79 -46.08 4.84
C ILE A 59 -0.90 -47.61 4.98
N PRO A 60 -0.99 -48.17 6.19
CA PRO A 60 -1.20 -49.61 6.37
C PRO A 60 -2.65 -50.00 6.00
N ALA A 61 -2.91 -51.30 5.88
CA ALA A 61 -4.29 -51.79 5.78
C ALA A 61 -5.06 -51.41 7.05
N LEU A 62 -6.23 -50.79 6.89
CA LEU A 62 -7.04 -50.29 8.00
C LEU A 62 -8.23 -51.22 8.27
N SER A 63 -8.46 -51.53 9.55
CA SER A 63 -9.62 -52.31 10.02
C SER A 63 -10.47 -51.52 11.04
N ILE A 64 -10.40 -50.20 10.97
CA ILE A 64 -11.07 -49.25 11.88
C ILE A 64 -12.18 -48.47 11.16
N PRO A 65 -13.25 -48.04 11.87
CA PRO A 65 -14.41 -47.35 11.29
C PRO A 65 -14.14 -45.86 11.05
N LEU A 66 -13.08 -45.54 10.31
CA LEU A 66 -12.64 -44.17 10.10
C LEU A 66 -13.66 -43.39 9.26
N GLN A 67 -14.02 -42.19 9.73
CA GLN A 67 -14.97 -41.29 9.06
C GLN A 67 -14.29 -40.05 8.50
N VAL A 68 -13.29 -39.50 9.20
CA VAL A 68 -12.57 -38.28 8.79
C VAL A 68 -11.09 -38.55 8.79
N ILE A 69 -10.42 -38.27 7.66
CA ILE A 69 -8.97 -38.39 7.55
C ILE A 69 -8.35 -37.22 6.80
N ASP A 70 -7.30 -36.64 7.38
CA ASP A 70 -6.42 -35.67 6.72
C ASP A 70 -4.98 -36.18 6.72
N ILE A 71 -4.46 -36.47 5.53
CA ILE A 71 -3.08 -36.93 5.31
C ILE A 71 -2.22 -35.89 4.59
N SER A 72 -2.72 -34.66 4.44
CA SER A 72 -2.06 -33.61 3.66
C SER A 72 -0.61 -33.35 4.11
N LEU A 73 0.23 -32.83 3.23
CA LEU A 73 1.64 -32.54 3.54
C LEU A 73 2.38 -33.78 4.09
N ASN A 74 2.22 -34.94 3.45
CA ASN A 74 3.01 -36.14 3.73
C ASN A 74 3.55 -36.72 2.42
N PRO A 75 4.71 -37.40 2.46
CA PRO A 75 5.30 -38.05 1.29
C PRO A 75 4.59 -39.36 0.87
N ILE A 76 3.25 -39.39 0.94
CA ILE A 76 2.45 -40.59 0.69
C ILE A 76 2.44 -40.93 -0.80
N LYS A 77 2.73 -42.20 -1.11
CA LYS A 77 2.78 -42.71 -2.48
C LYS A 77 1.44 -43.26 -2.98
N SER A 78 0.57 -43.74 -2.08
CA SER A 78 -0.72 -44.33 -2.46
C SER A 78 -1.76 -44.24 -1.34
N ILE A 79 -3.02 -44.04 -1.72
CA ILE A 79 -4.18 -44.07 -0.81
C ILE A 79 -5.03 -45.35 -0.95
N LYS A 80 -4.60 -46.35 -1.73
CA LYS A 80 -5.36 -47.60 -1.95
C LYS A 80 -5.92 -48.24 -0.66
N PRO A 81 -5.19 -48.28 0.47
CA PRO A 81 -5.72 -48.80 1.73
C PRO A 81 -6.94 -48.04 2.27
N LEU A 82 -7.03 -46.73 2.01
CA LEU A 82 -8.18 -45.91 2.41
C LEU A 82 -9.43 -46.23 1.58
N LEU A 83 -9.27 -46.65 0.32
CA LEU A 83 -10.39 -46.95 -0.59
C LEU A 83 -11.23 -48.15 -0.15
N LEU A 84 -10.70 -48.97 0.77
CA LEU A 84 -11.37 -50.14 1.37
C LEU A 84 -12.20 -49.76 2.62
N VAL A 85 -12.04 -48.54 3.14
CA VAL A 85 -12.73 -48.07 4.35
C VAL A 85 -13.98 -47.31 3.94
N SER A 86 -15.08 -48.04 3.71
CA SER A 86 -16.33 -47.46 3.20
C SER A 86 -16.96 -46.43 4.14
N SER A 87 -16.63 -46.43 5.44
CA SER A 87 -17.15 -45.47 6.42
C SER A 87 -16.61 -44.03 6.25
N ILE A 88 -15.61 -43.80 5.39
CA ILE A 88 -15.01 -42.47 5.19
C ILE A 88 -16.05 -41.52 4.58
N LYS A 89 -16.27 -40.41 5.29
CA LYS A 89 -17.13 -39.29 4.89
C LYS A 89 -16.33 -38.09 4.42
N GLU A 90 -15.18 -37.84 5.02
CA GLU A 90 -14.28 -36.73 4.67
C GLU A 90 -12.85 -37.23 4.43
N LEU A 91 -12.31 -36.94 3.24
CA LEU A 91 -10.95 -37.29 2.84
C LEU A 91 -10.20 -36.03 2.38
N THR A 92 -9.09 -35.73 3.03
CA THR A 92 -8.21 -34.60 2.69
C THR A 92 -6.82 -35.10 2.34
N ILE A 93 -6.39 -34.86 1.10
CA ILE A 93 -5.12 -35.34 0.52
C ILE A 93 -4.31 -34.20 -0.12
N SER A 94 -4.30 -33.01 0.48
CA SER A 94 -3.70 -31.83 -0.14
C SER A 94 -2.18 -31.81 -0.03
N GLN A 95 -1.48 -31.30 -1.05
CA GLN A 95 0.00 -31.21 -1.05
C GLN A 95 0.69 -32.58 -0.82
N CYS A 96 0.16 -33.64 -1.43
CA CYS A 96 0.71 -35.00 -1.42
C CYS A 96 1.45 -35.26 -2.75
N HIS A 97 2.62 -34.63 -2.95
CA HIS A 97 3.30 -34.56 -4.25
C HIS A 97 3.78 -35.90 -4.84
N PHE A 98 3.89 -36.96 -4.03
CA PHE A 98 4.31 -38.30 -4.48
C PHE A 98 3.13 -39.25 -4.73
N LEU A 99 1.90 -38.77 -4.53
CA LEU A 99 0.71 -39.61 -4.62
C LEU A 99 0.42 -40.01 -6.06
N ASP A 100 0.35 -41.32 -6.31
CA ASP A 100 -0.22 -41.85 -7.54
C ASP A 100 -1.72 -41.54 -7.59
N MET A 101 -2.13 -40.70 -8.55
CA MET A 101 -3.52 -40.29 -8.76
C MET A 101 -4.35 -41.31 -9.55
N ASN A 102 -3.78 -42.47 -9.88
CA ASN A 102 -4.48 -43.57 -10.54
C ASN A 102 -5.31 -44.40 -9.54
N PHE A 103 -6.46 -43.85 -9.16
CA PHE A 103 -7.46 -44.52 -8.32
C PHE A 103 -8.87 -44.12 -8.71
N ASN A 104 -9.87 -44.70 -8.06
CA ASN A 104 -11.27 -44.33 -8.23
C ASN A 104 -11.92 -44.14 -6.86
N LEU A 105 -12.45 -42.95 -6.59
CA LEU A 105 -13.10 -42.62 -5.33
C LEU A 105 -14.55 -43.10 -5.24
N SER A 106 -15.13 -43.62 -6.33
CA SER A 106 -16.50 -44.13 -6.34
C SER A 106 -16.70 -45.34 -5.41
N THR A 107 -15.63 -45.97 -4.91
CA THR A 107 -15.71 -47.05 -3.91
C THR A 107 -16.04 -46.53 -2.51
N LEU A 108 -15.84 -45.23 -2.26
CA LEU A 108 -16.16 -44.59 -0.98
C LEU A 108 -17.61 -44.07 -1.03
N GLU A 109 -18.58 -44.97 -0.89
CA GLU A 109 -20.01 -44.69 -1.05
C GLU A 109 -20.55 -43.60 -0.10
N TYR A 110 -19.89 -43.36 1.03
CA TYR A 110 -20.30 -42.36 2.02
C TYR A 110 -19.48 -41.05 1.95
N LEU A 111 -18.58 -40.92 0.97
CA LEU A 111 -17.74 -39.73 0.82
C LEU A 111 -18.58 -38.52 0.44
N THR A 112 -18.72 -37.59 1.38
CA THR A 112 -19.47 -36.34 1.20
C THR A 112 -18.55 -35.14 1.01
N LYS A 113 -17.30 -35.21 1.49
CA LYS A 113 -16.32 -34.13 1.33
C LYS A 113 -14.96 -34.64 0.90
N PHE A 114 -14.41 -34.01 -0.14
CA PHE A 114 -13.10 -34.32 -0.68
C PHE A 114 -12.30 -33.04 -0.90
N VAL A 115 -11.09 -33.00 -0.34
CA VAL A 115 -10.19 -31.84 -0.41
C VAL A 115 -8.84 -32.31 -0.96
N CYS A 116 -8.49 -31.84 -2.17
CA CYS A 116 -7.31 -32.25 -2.91
C CYS A 116 -6.63 -31.03 -3.54
N MET A 117 -6.23 -30.08 -2.67
CA MET A 117 -5.58 -28.85 -3.08
C MET A 117 -4.09 -29.06 -3.38
N SER A 118 -3.51 -28.27 -4.28
CA SER A 118 -2.05 -28.22 -4.47
C SER A 118 -1.38 -29.56 -4.80
N ASN A 119 -2.05 -30.39 -5.62
CA ASN A 119 -1.53 -31.69 -6.08
C ASN A 119 -1.10 -31.68 -7.56
N LYS A 120 -0.98 -30.49 -8.17
CA LYS A 120 -0.57 -30.33 -9.58
C LYS A 120 -1.48 -31.11 -10.55
N LEU A 121 -2.76 -31.27 -10.21
CA LEU A 121 -3.70 -32.06 -11.01
C LEU A 121 -3.99 -31.40 -12.34
N VAL A 122 -3.90 -32.17 -13.42
CA VAL A 122 -4.29 -31.74 -14.78
C VAL A 122 -5.64 -32.35 -15.19
N GLU A 123 -6.02 -33.47 -14.60
CA GLU A 123 -7.28 -34.18 -14.79
C GLU A 123 -7.81 -34.76 -13.46
N ILE A 124 -9.09 -35.14 -13.43
CA ILE A 124 -9.79 -35.62 -12.22
C ILE A 124 -10.77 -36.78 -12.54
N GLU A 125 -10.36 -37.69 -13.42
CA GLU A 125 -11.20 -38.86 -13.78
C GLU A 125 -11.52 -39.78 -12.58
N PHE A 126 -10.68 -39.77 -11.55
CA PHE A 126 -10.89 -40.49 -10.30
C PHE A 126 -12.15 -40.06 -9.52
N LEU A 127 -12.81 -38.95 -9.89
CA LEU A 127 -14.07 -38.48 -9.31
C LEU A 127 -15.32 -39.00 -10.05
N ARG A 128 -15.16 -39.72 -11.17
CA ARG A 128 -16.28 -40.24 -11.95
C ARG A 128 -17.21 -41.07 -11.06
N ASN A 129 -18.51 -40.82 -11.16
CA ASN A 129 -19.57 -41.48 -10.39
C ASN A 129 -19.51 -41.30 -8.86
N CYS A 130 -18.79 -40.29 -8.35
CA CYS A 130 -18.88 -39.90 -6.93
C CYS A 130 -20.19 -39.14 -6.65
N CYS A 131 -21.33 -39.84 -6.73
CA CYS A 131 -22.67 -39.26 -6.71
C CYS A 131 -23.12 -38.73 -5.34
N HIS A 132 -22.46 -39.13 -4.24
CA HIS A 132 -22.73 -38.67 -2.87
C HIS A 132 -21.89 -37.47 -2.43
N LEU A 133 -20.92 -37.07 -3.24
CA LEU A 133 -20.03 -35.97 -2.93
C LEU A 133 -20.79 -34.64 -2.90
N GLN A 134 -20.70 -33.91 -1.79
CA GLN A 134 -21.37 -32.63 -1.55
C GLN A 134 -20.37 -31.46 -1.62
N ASN A 135 -19.20 -31.63 -1.03
CA ASN A 135 -18.18 -30.58 -0.93
C ASN A 135 -16.90 -31.03 -1.62
N LEU A 136 -16.50 -30.32 -2.66
CA LEU A 136 -15.30 -30.62 -3.43
C LEU A 136 -14.37 -29.41 -3.48
N ASP A 137 -13.14 -29.58 -2.99
CA ASP A 137 -12.07 -28.59 -3.13
C ASP A 137 -10.91 -29.15 -3.95
N LEU A 138 -10.71 -28.55 -5.12
CA LEU A 138 -9.64 -28.83 -6.08
C LEU A 138 -8.83 -27.55 -6.36
N SER A 139 -8.85 -26.59 -5.44
CA SER A 139 -8.16 -25.32 -5.63
C SER A 139 -6.63 -25.49 -5.69
N ASN A 140 -5.97 -24.53 -6.34
CA ASN A 140 -4.51 -24.53 -6.50
C ASN A 140 -3.99 -25.78 -7.23
N ASN A 141 -4.61 -26.15 -8.35
CA ASN A 141 -4.16 -27.24 -9.23
C ASN A 141 -3.88 -26.70 -10.64
N LEU A 142 -3.67 -27.58 -11.62
CA LEU A 142 -3.29 -27.23 -12.99
C LEU A 142 -4.41 -27.53 -14.00
N LEU A 143 -5.66 -27.60 -13.55
CA LEU A 143 -6.80 -27.90 -14.42
C LEU A 143 -6.95 -26.82 -15.49
N THR A 144 -6.94 -27.19 -16.76
CA THR A 144 -7.14 -26.26 -17.89
C THR A 144 -8.60 -26.16 -18.33
N CYS A 145 -9.41 -27.13 -17.93
CA CYS A 145 -10.85 -27.14 -18.13
C CYS A 145 -11.57 -27.87 -16.99
N VAL A 146 -12.85 -27.56 -16.80
CA VAL A 146 -13.75 -28.39 -15.99
C VAL A 146 -14.12 -29.64 -16.81
N PRO A 147 -13.79 -30.86 -16.36
CA PRO A 147 -14.07 -32.08 -17.11
C PRO A 147 -15.53 -32.55 -16.96
N GLU A 148 -15.97 -33.36 -17.92
CA GLU A 148 -17.33 -33.89 -17.98
C GLU A 148 -17.64 -34.84 -16.81
N CYS A 149 -16.65 -35.51 -16.22
CA CYS A 149 -16.86 -36.44 -15.09
C CYS A 149 -17.59 -35.76 -13.91
N LEU A 150 -17.38 -34.46 -13.67
CA LEU A 150 -18.07 -33.71 -12.63
C LEU A 150 -19.58 -33.61 -12.85
N SER A 151 -20.08 -33.80 -14.09
CA SER A 151 -21.52 -33.83 -14.36
C SER A 151 -22.26 -34.98 -13.65
N THR A 152 -21.51 -36.02 -13.23
CA THR A 152 -22.04 -37.20 -12.50
C THR A 152 -22.08 -37.03 -10.99
N CYS A 153 -21.41 -36.02 -10.43
CA CYS A 153 -21.36 -35.72 -8.99
C CYS A 153 -22.63 -34.96 -8.56
N THR A 154 -23.80 -35.56 -8.75
CA THR A 154 -25.11 -34.90 -8.68
C THR A 154 -25.50 -34.35 -7.31
N SER A 155 -24.87 -34.81 -6.23
CA SER A 155 -25.06 -34.28 -4.87
C SER A 155 -24.22 -33.05 -4.53
N LEU A 156 -23.36 -32.57 -5.43
CA LEU A 156 -22.48 -31.43 -5.15
C LEU A 156 -23.28 -30.19 -4.79
N THR A 157 -22.95 -29.60 -3.64
CA THR A 157 -23.48 -28.34 -3.11
C THR A 157 -22.43 -27.23 -3.14
N SER A 158 -21.15 -27.58 -2.98
CA SER A 158 -20.03 -26.63 -2.98
C SER A 158 -18.87 -27.15 -3.83
N LEU A 159 -18.41 -26.31 -4.77
CA LEU A 159 -17.29 -26.61 -5.66
C LEU A 159 -16.24 -25.48 -5.64
N ASN A 160 -15.05 -25.78 -5.15
CA ASN A 160 -13.90 -24.88 -5.17
C ASN A 160 -12.88 -25.32 -6.23
N LEU A 161 -12.76 -24.52 -7.29
CA LEU A 161 -11.79 -24.65 -8.39
C LEU A 161 -10.92 -23.39 -8.49
N ARG A 162 -10.85 -22.60 -7.41
CA ARG A 162 -10.00 -21.39 -7.34
C ARG A 162 -8.59 -21.75 -7.75
N ASP A 163 -7.87 -20.81 -8.36
CA ASP A 163 -6.43 -20.95 -8.50
C ASP A 163 -6.04 -22.15 -9.39
N ASN A 164 -6.75 -22.34 -10.50
CA ASN A 164 -6.40 -23.31 -11.54
C ASN A 164 -5.99 -22.57 -12.83
N ASN A 165 -6.00 -23.28 -13.97
CA ASN A 165 -5.73 -22.73 -15.30
C ASN A 165 -6.99 -22.81 -16.20
N ILE A 166 -8.19 -22.85 -15.62
CA ILE A 166 -9.45 -23.17 -16.30
C ILE A 166 -9.78 -22.07 -17.30
N SER A 167 -10.02 -22.45 -18.55
CA SER A 167 -10.48 -21.54 -19.62
C SER A 167 -11.84 -21.96 -20.22
N LYS A 168 -12.24 -23.21 -20.03
CA LYS A 168 -13.44 -23.81 -20.62
C LYS A 168 -14.02 -24.93 -19.74
N GLY A 169 -15.17 -25.48 -20.14
CA GLY A 169 -15.76 -26.67 -19.50
C GLY A 169 -16.91 -26.40 -18.53
N LEU A 170 -17.08 -25.16 -18.06
CA LEU A 170 -18.15 -24.78 -17.10
C LEU A 170 -19.57 -25.22 -17.48
N HIS A 171 -19.85 -25.42 -18.78
CA HIS A 171 -21.14 -25.93 -19.25
C HIS A 171 -21.52 -27.31 -18.71
N TYR A 172 -20.57 -28.17 -18.31
CA TYR A 172 -20.87 -29.49 -17.76
C TYR A 172 -21.50 -29.43 -16.36
N LEU A 173 -21.37 -28.29 -15.68
CA LEU A 173 -21.92 -28.08 -14.34
C LEU A 173 -23.45 -27.86 -14.36
N ASN A 174 -24.06 -27.69 -15.54
CA ASN A 174 -25.50 -27.47 -15.69
C ASN A 174 -26.39 -28.65 -15.24
N THR A 175 -25.79 -29.85 -15.07
CA THR A 175 -26.45 -31.05 -14.54
C THR A 175 -26.56 -31.02 -13.01
N LEU A 176 -25.72 -30.24 -12.33
CA LEU A 176 -25.61 -30.20 -10.87
C LEU A 176 -26.72 -29.34 -10.25
N LYS A 177 -27.89 -29.95 -10.01
CA LYS A 177 -29.10 -29.25 -9.54
C LYS A 177 -29.06 -28.81 -8.07
N LEU A 178 -28.09 -29.32 -7.31
CA LEU A 178 -27.91 -28.97 -5.89
C LEU A 178 -26.74 -28.01 -5.66
N LEU A 179 -26.00 -27.62 -6.72
CA LEU A 179 -24.81 -26.79 -6.59
C LEU A 179 -25.21 -25.37 -6.16
N ALA A 180 -24.89 -25.01 -4.92
CA ALA A 180 -25.21 -23.74 -4.29
C ALA A 180 -24.03 -22.77 -4.31
N GLU A 181 -22.80 -23.26 -4.25
CA GLU A 181 -21.61 -22.43 -4.19
C GLU A 181 -20.56 -22.87 -5.21
N ILE A 182 -20.01 -21.90 -5.94
CA ILE A 182 -18.88 -22.15 -6.85
C ILE A 182 -17.82 -21.07 -6.73
N ASN A 183 -16.56 -21.50 -6.55
CA ASN A 183 -15.40 -20.64 -6.63
C ASN A 183 -14.53 -21.02 -7.83
N VAL A 184 -14.49 -20.17 -8.84
CA VAL A 184 -13.60 -20.28 -10.00
C VAL A 184 -12.71 -19.04 -10.13
N SER A 185 -12.52 -18.32 -9.04
CA SER A 185 -11.64 -17.15 -9.02
C SER A 185 -10.21 -17.54 -9.39
N TRP A 186 -9.48 -16.60 -9.97
CA TRP A 186 -8.09 -16.77 -10.38
C TRP A 186 -7.84 -17.90 -11.38
N ASN A 187 -8.63 -17.90 -12.44
CA ASN A 187 -8.52 -18.80 -13.59
C ASN A 187 -8.32 -17.98 -14.88
N ASN A 188 -8.42 -18.63 -16.04
CA ASN A 188 -8.28 -18.03 -17.36
C ASN A 188 -9.62 -17.93 -18.10
N ILE A 189 -10.73 -17.76 -17.37
CA ILE A 189 -12.08 -17.74 -17.97
C ILE A 189 -12.27 -16.44 -18.73
N THR A 190 -12.57 -16.52 -20.02
CA THR A 190 -12.83 -15.36 -20.89
C THR A 190 -14.31 -15.07 -21.09
N GLU A 191 -15.15 -16.10 -21.02
CA GLU A 191 -16.60 -15.99 -21.13
C GLU A 191 -17.34 -17.09 -20.35
N LEU A 192 -18.57 -16.77 -19.94
CA LEU A 192 -19.52 -17.74 -19.40
C LEU A 192 -20.51 -18.13 -20.50
N LYS A 193 -20.51 -19.42 -20.88
CA LYS A 193 -21.46 -19.94 -21.88
C LYS A 193 -22.89 -19.89 -21.36
N LYS A 194 -23.87 -19.79 -22.26
CA LYS A 194 -25.31 -19.71 -21.94
C LYS A 194 -25.79 -20.79 -20.96
N SER A 195 -25.25 -22.00 -21.06
CA SER A 195 -25.61 -23.14 -20.19
C SER A 195 -25.17 -22.99 -18.74
N PHE A 196 -24.11 -22.22 -18.44
CA PHE A 196 -23.69 -21.96 -17.06
C PHE A 196 -24.77 -21.23 -16.27
N TYR A 197 -25.46 -20.28 -16.91
CA TYR A 197 -26.56 -19.53 -16.32
C TYR A 197 -27.81 -20.38 -16.03
N ASN A 198 -27.86 -21.64 -16.48
CA ASN A 198 -28.97 -22.56 -16.18
C ASN A 198 -28.77 -23.32 -14.85
N ILE A 199 -27.66 -23.08 -14.13
CA ILE A 199 -27.41 -23.61 -12.78
C ILE A 199 -28.16 -22.72 -11.77
N ILE A 200 -29.49 -22.80 -11.79
CA ILE A 200 -30.38 -21.93 -11.01
C ILE A 200 -30.30 -22.15 -9.49
N SER A 201 -29.64 -23.21 -9.04
CA SER A 201 -29.40 -23.53 -7.63
C SER A 201 -28.31 -22.67 -6.99
N LEU A 202 -27.46 -22.01 -7.79
CA LEU A 202 -26.34 -21.22 -7.28
C LEU A 202 -26.82 -20.01 -6.47
N THR A 203 -26.25 -19.88 -5.28
CA THR A 203 -26.45 -18.79 -4.32
C THR A 203 -25.20 -17.93 -4.16
N SER A 204 -23.99 -18.48 -4.36
CA SER A 204 -22.74 -17.73 -4.34
C SER A 204 -21.84 -18.11 -5.52
N ILE A 205 -21.38 -17.10 -6.26
CA ILE A 205 -20.49 -17.24 -7.41
C ILE A 205 -19.27 -16.35 -7.24
N LYS A 206 -18.09 -16.97 -7.19
CA LYS A 206 -16.79 -16.26 -7.17
C LYS A 206 -16.07 -16.44 -8.50
N LEU A 207 -15.94 -15.34 -9.25
CA LEU A 207 -15.37 -15.22 -10.60
C LEU A 207 -14.20 -14.23 -10.67
N SER A 208 -13.74 -13.72 -9.53
CA SER A 208 -12.71 -12.69 -9.47
C SER A 208 -11.40 -13.10 -10.12
N ASN A 209 -10.59 -12.14 -10.56
CA ASN A 209 -9.27 -12.42 -11.14
C ASN A 209 -9.34 -13.39 -12.34
N ASN A 210 -10.22 -13.12 -13.30
CA ASN A 210 -10.33 -13.85 -14.55
C ASN A 210 -10.14 -12.88 -15.74
N LYS A 211 -10.48 -13.32 -16.95
CA LYS A 211 -10.39 -12.53 -18.19
C LYS A 211 -11.78 -12.31 -18.80
N ILE A 212 -12.82 -12.27 -17.96
CA ILE A 212 -14.22 -12.21 -18.39
C ILE A 212 -14.47 -10.87 -19.09
N ARG A 213 -15.07 -10.91 -20.28
CA ARG A 213 -15.34 -9.71 -21.07
C ARG A 213 -16.71 -9.08 -20.84
N ARG A 214 -17.71 -9.91 -20.53
CA ARG A 214 -19.12 -9.48 -20.38
C ARG A 214 -19.93 -10.44 -19.52
N ILE A 215 -20.94 -9.93 -18.83
CA ILE A 215 -22.00 -10.72 -18.20
C ILE A 215 -23.22 -10.76 -19.11
N HIS A 216 -23.60 -11.95 -19.59
CA HIS A 216 -24.69 -12.14 -20.54
C HIS A 216 -26.08 -11.93 -19.91
N LYS A 217 -27.09 -11.61 -20.73
CA LYS A 217 -28.49 -11.43 -20.32
C LYS A 217 -29.11 -12.62 -19.56
N ASN A 218 -28.53 -13.81 -19.70
CA ASN A 218 -29.03 -15.02 -19.02
C ASN A 218 -28.73 -15.00 -17.52
N ILE A 219 -27.93 -14.05 -17.02
CA ILE A 219 -27.75 -13.84 -15.58
C ILE A 219 -29.08 -13.71 -14.85
N GLY A 220 -30.11 -13.13 -15.49
CA GLY A 220 -31.46 -13.00 -14.93
C GLY A 220 -32.19 -14.33 -14.66
N PHE A 221 -31.66 -15.48 -15.10
CA PHE A 221 -32.20 -16.80 -14.76
C PHE A 221 -31.76 -17.28 -13.36
N MET A 222 -30.66 -16.74 -12.83
CA MET A 222 -30.03 -17.21 -11.60
C MET A 222 -30.67 -16.55 -10.36
N THR A 223 -32.00 -16.59 -10.26
CA THR A 223 -32.79 -15.82 -9.28
C THR A 223 -32.53 -16.15 -7.81
N ASN A 224 -31.88 -17.29 -7.51
CA ASN A 224 -31.43 -17.66 -6.17
C ASN A 224 -30.08 -17.06 -5.76
N LEU A 225 -29.43 -16.29 -6.64
CA LEU A 225 -28.11 -15.74 -6.38
C LEU A 225 -28.15 -14.67 -5.29
N VAL A 226 -27.33 -14.86 -4.27
CA VAL A 226 -27.15 -14.00 -3.08
C VAL A 226 -25.84 -13.21 -3.18
N GLU A 227 -24.76 -13.85 -3.64
CA GLU A 227 -23.44 -13.23 -3.74
C GLU A 227 -22.81 -13.38 -5.12
N LEU A 228 -22.28 -12.28 -5.66
CA LEU A 228 -21.59 -12.26 -6.94
C LEU A 228 -20.29 -11.45 -6.86
N TYR A 229 -19.16 -12.15 -6.90
CA TYR A 229 -17.83 -11.57 -6.94
C TYR A 229 -17.25 -11.66 -8.35
N ILE A 230 -17.07 -10.54 -9.04
CA ILE A 230 -16.49 -10.48 -10.41
C ILE A 230 -15.33 -9.46 -10.47
N HIS A 231 -14.86 -8.96 -9.33
CA HIS A 231 -13.77 -7.98 -9.30
C HIS A 231 -12.48 -8.48 -9.96
N SER A 232 -11.59 -7.55 -10.33
CA SER A 232 -10.31 -7.82 -10.98
C SER A 232 -10.48 -8.61 -12.29
N ASN A 233 -11.49 -8.27 -13.10
CA ASN A 233 -11.64 -8.74 -14.47
C ASN A 233 -11.33 -7.58 -15.43
N PRO A 234 -10.05 -7.32 -15.79
CA PRO A 234 -9.67 -6.09 -16.48
C PRO A 234 -10.27 -5.94 -17.88
N GLN A 235 -10.69 -7.03 -18.51
CA GLN A 235 -11.36 -7.02 -19.82
C GLN A 235 -12.88 -6.85 -19.75
N LEU A 236 -13.47 -6.80 -18.54
CA LEU A 236 -14.91 -6.69 -18.35
C LEU A 236 -15.39 -5.29 -18.75
N HIS A 237 -16.21 -5.21 -19.79
CA HIS A 237 -16.68 -3.93 -20.33
C HIS A 237 -18.22 -3.78 -20.30
N SER A 238 -18.97 -4.83 -19.93
CA SER A 238 -20.44 -4.76 -19.87
C SER A 238 -21.07 -5.76 -18.90
N VAL A 239 -22.08 -5.27 -18.18
CA VAL A 239 -22.98 -6.09 -17.34
C VAL A 239 -24.40 -5.87 -17.86
N HIS A 240 -25.09 -6.93 -18.30
CA HIS A 240 -26.42 -6.80 -18.87
C HIS A 240 -27.48 -6.41 -17.81
N SER A 241 -28.48 -5.62 -18.21
CA SER A 241 -29.57 -5.13 -17.36
C SER A 241 -30.45 -6.20 -16.69
N GLU A 242 -30.33 -7.45 -17.12
CA GLU A 242 -31.06 -8.59 -16.56
C GLU A 242 -30.53 -8.99 -15.19
N ILE A 243 -29.36 -8.44 -14.78
CA ILE A 243 -28.87 -8.54 -13.40
C ILE A 243 -29.90 -8.00 -12.40
N SER A 244 -30.75 -7.04 -12.80
CA SER A 244 -31.82 -6.47 -11.96
C SER A 244 -32.91 -7.47 -11.53
N LYS A 245 -32.94 -8.68 -12.11
CA LYS A 245 -33.86 -9.76 -11.70
C LYS A 245 -33.38 -10.54 -10.48
N LEU A 246 -32.14 -10.33 -10.03
CA LEU A 246 -31.54 -11.05 -8.92
C LEU A 246 -31.97 -10.48 -7.57
N THR A 247 -33.26 -10.53 -7.25
CA THR A 247 -33.84 -9.84 -6.08
C THR A 247 -33.31 -10.31 -4.72
N LEU A 248 -32.67 -11.48 -4.66
CA LEU A 248 -32.01 -12.03 -3.46
C LEU A 248 -30.54 -11.62 -3.33
N LEU A 249 -29.96 -10.93 -4.33
CA LEU A 249 -28.56 -10.53 -4.32
C LEU A 249 -28.31 -9.53 -3.19
N THR A 250 -27.43 -9.87 -2.26
CA THR A 250 -27.01 -9.03 -1.13
C THR A 250 -25.65 -8.38 -1.36
N LEU A 251 -24.80 -8.99 -2.19
CA LEU A 251 -23.45 -8.50 -2.48
C LEU A 251 -23.12 -8.56 -3.97
N LEU A 252 -22.68 -7.43 -4.51
CA LEU A 252 -22.11 -7.31 -5.86
C LEU A 252 -20.75 -6.60 -5.81
N ASN A 253 -19.67 -7.30 -6.14
CA ASN A 253 -18.34 -6.71 -6.22
C ASN A 253 -17.78 -6.73 -7.66
N LEU A 254 -17.58 -5.53 -8.22
CA LEU A 254 -17.06 -5.23 -9.55
C LEU A 254 -15.76 -4.43 -9.52
N ASP A 255 -15.07 -4.35 -8.37
CA ASP A 255 -13.84 -3.56 -8.23
C ASP A 255 -12.79 -3.93 -9.29
N ASN A 256 -11.91 -2.98 -9.63
CA ASN A 256 -10.80 -3.20 -10.57
C ASN A 256 -11.25 -3.73 -11.94
N CYS A 257 -12.38 -3.22 -12.45
CA CYS A 257 -12.87 -3.47 -13.80
C CYS A 257 -12.85 -2.17 -14.62
N PRO A 258 -11.66 -1.72 -15.08
CA PRO A 258 -11.46 -0.38 -15.65
C PRO A 258 -12.17 -0.16 -16.99
N ASN A 259 -12.61 -1.22 -17.68
CA ASN A 259 -13.35 -1.10 -18.95
C ASN A 259 -14.86 -0.90 -18.75
N ILE A 260 -15.37 -0.91 -17.50
CA ILE A 260 -16.76 -0.58 -17.20
C ILE A 260 -16.90 0.95 -17.13
N ILE A 261 -17.62 1.51 -18.09
CA ILE A 261 -17.89 2.96 -18.20
C ILE A 261 -19.28 3.32 -17.68
N GLU A 262 -20.23 2.38 -17.77
CA GLU A 262 -21.61 2.51 -17.33
C GLU A 262 -22.12 1.18 -16.78
N LEU A 263 -23.16 1.25 -15.95
CA LEU A 263 -23.88 0.07 -15.42
C LEU A 263 -25.39 0.25 -15.58
N PRO A 264 -26.13 -0.86 -15.76
CA PRO A 264 -27.58 -0.81 -15.79
C PRO A 264 -28.16 -0.38 -14.43
N THR A 265 -29.44 -0.01 -14.41
CA THR A 265 -30.15 0.21 -13.14
C THR A 265 -30.12 -1.04 -12.26
N LEU A 266 -29.80 -0.85 -10.98
CA LEU A 266 -29.77 -1.88 -9.94
C LEU A 266 -30.87 -1.65 -8.89
N SER A 267 -31.77 -0.69 -9.11
CA SER A 267 -32.80 -0.27 -8.14
C SER A 267 -33.72 -1.40 -7.67
N ASN A 268 -33.93 -2.43 -8.50
CA ASN A 268 -34.81 -3.55 -8.21
C ASN A 268 -34.16 -4.63 -7.30
N LEU A 269 -32.86 -4.51 -7.01
CA LEU A 269 -32.13 -5.43 -6.14
C LEU A 269 -32.42 -5.13 -4.67
N THR A 270 -33.67 -5.32 -4.25
CA THR A 270 -34.16 -4.89 -2.92
C THR A 270 -33.42 -5.51 -1.72
N SER A 271 -32.76 -6.65 -1.89
CA SER A 271 -31.93 -7.29 -0.86
C SER A 271 -30.46 -6.82 -0.86
N LEU A 272 -30.06 -5.97 -1.81
CA LEU A 272 -28.67 -5.56 -1.97
C LEU A 272 -28.23 -4.73 -0.76
N VAL A 273 -27.23 -5.24 -0.06
CA VAL A 273 -26.63 -4.62 1.11
C VAL A 273 -25.38 -3.88 0.68
N ASN A 274 -24.50 -4.53 -0.09
CA ASN A 274 -23.20 -3.98 -0.46
C ASN A 274 -22.97 -4.04 -1.97
N VAL A 275 -22.64 -2.90 -2.57
CA VAL A 275 -22.14 -2.82 -3.93
C VAL A 275 -20.78 -2.11 -3.98
N SER A 276 -19.79 -2.75 -4.59
CA SER A 276 -18.46 -2.16 -4.75
C SER A 276 -18.08 -2.11 -6.22
N MET A 277 -17.69 -0.92 -6.68
CA MET A 277 -17.32 -0.61 -8.06
C MET A 277 -16.11 0.34 -8.08
N LYS A 278 -15.14 0.11 -7.19
CA LYS A 278 -13.92 0.90 -7.08
C LYS A 278 -13.01 0.66 -8.27
N HIS A 279 -12.26 1.68 -8.68
CA HIS A 279 -11.33 1.56 -9.81
C HIS A 279 -12.00 1.03 -11.08
N CYS A 280 -13.24 1.48 -11.31
CA CYS A 280 -13.92 1.38 -12.59
C CYS A 280 -13.75 2.71 -13.35
N SER A 281 -14.18 2.76 -14.60
CA SER A 281 -14.18 4.00 -15.39
C SER A 281 -15.56 4.64 -15.42
N LEU A 282 -16.38 4.47 -14.37
CA LEU A 282 -17.77 4.91 -14.36
C LEU A 282 -17.86 6.42 -14.54
N THR A 283 -18.67 6.86 -15.50
CA THR A 283 -18.92 8.30 -15.75
C THR A 283 -20.20 8.81 -15.07
N GLN A 284 -21.09 7.90 -14.70
CA GLN A 284 -22.37 8.16 -14.04
C GLN A 284 -22.62 7.11 -12.94
N THR A 285 -23.39 7.50 -11.92
CA THR A 285 -23.79 6.60 -10.85
C THR A 285 -24.94 5.70 -11.31
N PRO A 286 -24.89 4.38 -11.09
CA PRO A 286 -26.04 3.52 -11.31
C PRO A 286 -27.16 3.87 -10.32
N LEU A 287 -28.42 3.64 -10.70
CA LEU A 287 -29.52 3.71 -9.72
C LEU A 287 -29.42 2.52 -8.79
N LEU A 288 -29.32 2.77 -7.48
CA LEU A 288 -29.20 1.76 -6.44
C LEU A 288 -30.47 1.69 -5.56
N PRO A 289 -30.71 0.56 -4.88
CA PRO A 289 -31.73 0.46 -3.84
C PRO A 289 -31.45 1.41 -2.67
N LEU A 290 -32.50 1.94 -2.02
CA LEU A 290 -32.41 2.95 -0.95
C LEU A 290 -31.63 2.51 0.32
N SER A 291 -31.41 1.21 0.51
CA SER A 291 -30.74 0.65 1.70
C SER A 291 -29.34 0.10 1.43
N CYS A 292 -28.83 0.23 0.20
CA CYS A 292 -27.57 -0.37 -0.19
C CYS A 292 -26.40 0.55 0.14
N ASP A 293 -25.40 0.03 0.85
CA ASP A 293 -24.08 0.64 0.95
C ASP A 293 -23.35 0.51 -0.39
N PHE A 294 -22.60 1.56 -0.74
CA PHE A 294 -21.91 1.64 -2.02
C PHE A 294 -20.49 2.17 -1.88
N HIS A 295 -19.63 1.66 -2.75
CA HIS A 295 -18.24 2.08 -2.90
C HIS A 295 -17.96 2.45 -4.35
N LEU A 296 -17.63 3.72 -4.57
CA LEU A 296 -17.49 4.36 -5.90
C LEU A 296 -16.21 5.19 -6.02
N GLU A 297 -15.26 4.99 -5.11
CA GLU A 297 -13.95 5.64 -5.13
C GLU A 297 -13.17 5.29 -6.42
N ASN A 298 -12.31 6.20 -6.88
CA ASN A 298 -11.48 5.99 -8.07
C ASN A 298 -12.30 5.70 -9.34
N ASN A 299 -13.19 6.63 -9.71
CA ASN A 299 -14.01 6.57 -10.92
C ASN A 299 -13.95 7.91 -11.69
N ASN A 300 -14.79 8.07 -12.72
CA ASN A 300 -14.89 9.29 -13.52
C ASN A 300 -16.21 10.05 -13.27
N LEU A 301 -16.83 9.90 -12.09
CA LEU A 301 -18.16 10.45 -11.79
C LEU A 301 -18.13 11.98 -11.75
N THR A 302 -19.05 12.64 -12.45
CA THR A 302 -19.18 14.11 -12.46
C THR A 302 -20.26 14.64 -11.52
N VAL A 303 -21.25 13.79 -11.24
CA VAL A 303 -22.40 14.04 -10.36
C VAL A 303 -22.66 12.76 -9.54
N LEU A 304 -23.04 12.93 -8.27
CA LEU A 304 -23.46 11.85 -7.39
C LEU A 304 -25.00 11.85 -7.31
N ASN A 305 -25.66 10.95 -8.05
CA ASN A 305 -27.12 10.80 -8.05
C ASN A 305 -27.54 9.53 -7.31
N LEU A 306 -27.36 9.54 -5.99
CA LEU A 306 -27.67 8.43 -5.08
C LEU A 306 -28.36 8.95 -3.82
N ASP A 307 -29.25 8.15 -3.25
CA ASP A 307 -29.76 8.41 -1.91
C ASP A 307 -28.67 8.11 -0.88
N ILE A 308 -28.32 9.11 -0.09
CA ILE A 308 -27.29 9.06 0.95
C ILE A 308 -27.87 9.16 2.36
N SER A 309 -29.20 9.15 2.49
CA SER A 309 -29.90 9.43 3.76
C SER A 309 -29.53 8.46 4.88
N LYS A 310 -29.29 7.18 4.55
CA LYS A 310 -28.95 6.12 5.51
C LYS A 310 -27.45 5.94 5.76
N SER A 311 -26.60 6.47 4.89
CA SER A 311 -25.15 6.27 4.98
C SER A 311 -24.57 7.03 6.19
N THR A 312 -23.74 6.35 6.97
CA THR A 312 -23.00 6.99 8.09
C THR A 312 -21.65 7.55 7.65
N SER A 313 -21.10 7.02 6.57
CA SER A 313 -19.86 7.47 5.95
C SER A 313 -20.07 7.56 4.44
N LEU A 314 -19.62 8.66 3.83
CA LEU A 314 -19.62 8.85 2.38
C LEU A 314 -18.17 9.06 1.93
N GLN A 315 -17.65 8.08 1.17
CA GLN A 315 -16.27 8.09 0.64
C GLN A 315 -16.35 8.02 -0.89
N ILE A 316 -16.06 9.14 -1.56
CA ILE A 316 -16.17 9.27 -3.03
C ILE A 316 -14.94 10.03 -3.56
N GLN A 317 -13.77 9.73 -2.99
CA GLN A 317 -12.51 10.32 -3.45
C GLN A 317 -12.13 9.86 -4.86
N PHE A 318 -11.20 10.60 -5.49
CA PHE A 318 -10.65 10.30 -6.81
C PHE A 318 -11.75 10.15 -7.86
N ASN A 319 -12.57 11.19 -7.99
CA ASN A 319 -13.63 11.29 -8.97
C ASN A 319 -13.57 12.67 -9.66
N LYS A 320 -14.59 13.02 -10.45
CA LYS A 320 -14.69 14.31 -11.15
C LYS A 320 -15.88 15.13 -10.66
N LEU A 321 -16.33 14.90 -9.42
CA LEU A 321 -17.54 15.53 -8.88
C LEU A 321 -17.38 17.04 -8.83
N THR A 322 -18.38 17.76 -9.32
CA THR A 322 -18.41 19.23 -9.27
C THR A 322 -19.23 19.78 -8.10
N SER A 323 -20.08 18.92 -7.52
CA SER A 323 -20.96 19.21 -6.38
C SER A 323 -21.29 17.92 -5.63
N ILE A 324 -21.88 18.07 -4.44
CA ILE A 324 -22.42 16.97 -3.63
C ILE A 324 -23.92 17.16 -3.42
N PRO A 325 -24.69 16.07 -3.19
CA PRO A 325 -26.09 16.17 -2.79
C PRO A 325 -26.27 16.86 -1.43
N SER A 326 -27.49 17.32 -1.15
CA SER A 326 -27.80 17.95 0.14
C SER A 326 -27.58 16.97 1.30
N LEU A 327 -26.89 17.44 2.35
CA LEU A 327 -26.62 16.65 3.55
C LEU A 327 -27.68 16.86 4.65
N ASN A 328 -28.70 17.69 4.41
CA ASN A 328 -29.70 18.03 5.41
C ASN A 328 -30.50 16.79 5.82
N GLY A 329 -30.50 16.46 7.10
CA GLY A 329 -31.16 15.27 7.64
C GLY A 329 -30.42 13.95 7.38
N SER A 330 -29.22 13.99 6.80
CA SER A 330 -28.39 12.79 6.59
C SER A 330 -27.75 12.30 7.90
N LEU A 331 -27.48 10.99 7.97
CA LEU A 331 -26.74 10.35 9.08
C LEU A 331 -25.21 10.41 8.93
N ILE A 332 -24.72 11.06 7.87
CA ILE A 332 -23.29 11.09 7.54
C ILE A 332 -22.54 11.83 8.64
N ASN A 333 -21.57 11.13 9.22
CA ASN A 333 -20.62 11.69 10.19
C ASN A 333 -19.17 11.71 9.67
N ARG A 334 -18.87 10.94 8.61
CA ARG A 334 -17.56 10.95 7.93
C ARG A 334 -17.76 11.22 6.45
N LEU A 335 -17.19 12.31 5.95
CA LEU A 335 -17.30 12.74 4.55
C LEU A 335 -15.90 12.88 3.95
N ILE A 336 -15.56 12.00 2.99
CA ILE A 336 -14.27 11.98 2.29
C ILE A 336 -14.52 12.23 0.80
N LEU A 337 -14.06 13.40 0.34
CA LEU A 337 -14.28 13.94 -1.01
C LEU A 337 -12.98 14.33 -1.70
N CYS A 338 -11.83 13.92 -1.18
CA CYS A 338 -10.54 14.35 -1.72
C CYS A 338 -10.38 13.99 -3.21
N ASP A 339 -9.62 14.81 -3.94
CA ASP A 339 -9.35 14.60 -5.37
C ASP A 339 -10.64 14.53 -6.21
N ASN A 340 -11.44 15.59 -6.12
CA ASN A 340 -12.62 15.85 -6.96
C ASN A 340 -12.49 17.22 -7.64
N LYS A 341 -13.56 17.74 -8.24
CA LYS A 341 -13.61 19.05 -8.92
C LYS A 341 -14.63 19.99 -8.27
N ILE A 342 -14.87 19.84 -6.97
CA ILE A 342 -15.87 20.60 -6.22
C ILE A 342 -15.35 22.03 -6.01
N ARG A 343 -16.16 23.02 -6.41
CA ARG A 343 -15.86 24.46 -6.20
C ARG A 343 -16.64 25.09 -5.06
N HIS A 344 -17.84 24.58 -4.83
CA HIS A 344 -18.74 25.07 -3.80
C HIS A 344 -19.28 23.90 -3.00
N LEU A 345 -19.25 24.02 -1.68
CA LEU A 345 -19.63 22.96 -0.76
C LEU A 345 -20.83 23.44 0.06
N ASN A 346 -21.93 22.69 -0.01
CA ASN A 346 -23.13 22.94 0.79
C ASN A 346 -23.17 21.97 1.97
N LEU A 347 -22.95 22.48 3.18
CA LEU A 347 -22.91 21.69 4.41
C LEU A 347 -24.12 21.94 5.34
N ILE A 348 -25.18 22.58 4.83
CA ILE A 348 -26.36 22.91 5.63
C ILE A 348 -26.98 21.63 6.22
N GLY A 349 -27.17 21.62 7.54
CA GLY A 349 -27.80 20.51 8.26
C GLY A 349 -26.92 19.27 8.45
N ALA A 350 -25.64 19.32 8.08
CA ALA A 350 -24.72 18.20 8.26
C ALA A 350 -24.28 18.06 9.74
N ASN A 351 -24.05 16.82 10.18
CA ASN A 351 -23.63 16.50 11.55
C ASN A 351 -22.31 15.71 11.55
N LEU A 352 -21.28 16.32 10.96
CA LEU A 352 -20.00 15.68 10.68
C LEU A 352 -19.08 15.61 11.91
N LEU A 353 -18.38 14.47 12.05
CA LEU A 353 -17.23 14.25 12.92
C LEU A 353 -15.91 14.38 12.16
N SER A 354 -15.88 13.99 10.87
CA SER A 354 -14.69 14.05 10.01
C SER A 354 -15.08 14.55 8.62
N LEU A 355 -14.32 15.53 8.13
CA LEU A 355 -14.47 16.12 6.80
C LEU A 355 -13.11 16.19 6.11
N ASN A 356 -12.96 15.50 4.98
CA ASN A 356 -11.81 15.64 4.08
C ASN A 356 -12.28 16.14 2.71
N ILE A 357 -11.91 17.37 2.37
CA ILE A 357 -12.21 18.05 1.10
C ILE A 357 -10.95 18.37 0.30
N SER A 358 -9.79 17.82 0.69
CA SER A 358 -8.50 18.14 0.09
C SER A 358 -8.48 17.98 -1.44
N PHE A 359 -7.64 18.75 -2.12
CA PHE A 359 -7.47 18.71 -3.58
C PHE A 359 -8.77 18.90 -4.37
N ASN A 360 -9.66 19.77 -3.86
CA ASN A 360 -10.80 20.30 -4.59
C ASN A 360 -10.63 21.81 -4.82
N PRO A 361 -11.00 22.37 -5.98
CA PRO A 361 -10.84 23.79 -6.29
C PRO A 361 -11.85 24.71 -5.58
N ILE A 362 -11.93 24.63 -4.24
CA ILE A 362 -12.92 25.30 -3.39
C ILE A 362 -12.62 26.80 -3.20
N LEU A 363 -11.35 27.19 -3.17
CA LEU A 363 -10.84 28.58 -3.00
C LEU A 363 -11.23 29.30 -1.69
N THR A 364 -12.38 29.01 -1.09
CA THR A 364 -12.88 29.60 0.17
C THR A 364 -13.75 28.59 0.91
N LEU A 365 -13.51 28.38 2.21
CA LEU A 365 -14.35 27.51 3.03
C LEU A 365 -15.77 28.11 3.21
N PRO A 366 -16.84 27.29 3.13
CA PRO A 366 -18.22 27.77 3.27
C PRO A 366 -18.55 28.20 4.70
N THR A 367 -19.38 29.23 4.87
CA THR A 367 -19.77 29.79 6.19
C THR A 367 -20.43 28.77 7.12
N GLU A 368 -21.11 27.81 6.52
CA GLU A 368 -21.84 26.70 7.13
C GLU A 368 -20.93 25.76 7.92
N ILE A 369 -19.63 25.75 7.62
CA ILE A 369 -18.66 24.93 8.36
C ILE A 369 -18.66 25.28 9.86
N SER A 370 -18.96 26.55 10.19
CA SER A 370 -19.10 27.04 11.57
C SER A 370 -20.24 26.35 12.34
N SER A 371 -21.22 25.76 11.65
CA SER A 371 -22.32 25.03 12.29
C SER A 371 -21.95 23.60 12.71
N LEU A 372 -20.82 23.07 12.23
CA LEU A 372 -20.35 21.70 12.49
C LEU A 372 -19.70 21.56 13.88
N THR A 373 -20.48 21.78 14.93
CA THR A 373 -20.01 21.81 16.33
C THR A 373 -19.42 20.49 16.84
N LYS A 374 -19.72 19.36 16.19
CA LYS A 374 -19.16 18.03 16.53
C LYS A 374 -17.90 17.67 15.74
N LEU A 375 -17.46 18.51 14.81
CA LEU A 375 -16.33 18.21 13.94
C LEU A 375 -15.06 18.02 14.77
N ARG A 376 -14.40 16.87 14.56
CA ARG A 376 -13.13 16.48 15.20
C ARG A 376 -11.97 16.51 14.21
N GLN A 377 -12.22 16.25 12.95
CA GLN A 377 -11.20 16.26 11.91
C GLN A 377 -11.64 17.11 10.72
N LEU A 378 -10.77 18.02 10.29
CA LEU A 378 -10.92 18.81 9.08
C LEU A 378 -9.64 18.77 8.26
N CYS A 379 -9.72 18.18 7.07
CA CYS A 379 -8.66 18.19 6.06
C CYS A 379 -9.15 18.99 4.84
N CYS A 380 -8.43 20.04 4.48
CA CYS A 380 -8.73 20.93 3.35
C CYS A 380 -7.48 21.36 2.60
N SER A 381 -6.50 20.44 2.51
CA SER A 381 -5.23 20.70 1.84
C SER A 381 -5.40 20.88 0.33
N GLY A 382 -4.55 21.67 -0.31
CA GLY A 382 -4.51 21.77 -1.78
C GLY A 382 -5.79 22.30 -2.43
N CYS A 383 -6.58 23.10 -1.69
CA CYS A 383 -7.86 23.62 -2.16
C CYS A 383 -7.76 25.00 -2.84
N GLY A 384 -6.57 25.61 -2.80
CA GLY A 384 -6.34 26.98 -3.25
C GLY A 384 -6.94 28.04 -2.33
N ILE A 385 -7.14 27.72 -1.05
CA ILE A 385 -7.71 28.63 -0.04
C ILE A 385 -6.73 29.78 0.22
N ARG A 386 -7.22 31.03 0.16
CA ARG A 386 -6.37 32.23 0.35
C ARG A 386 -6.44 32.80 1.76
N GLU A 387 -7.60 32.66 2.39
CA GLU A 387 -7.86 33.17 3.73
C GLU A 387 -8.87 32.26 4.42
N ILE A 388 -8.75 32.15 5.74
CA ILE A 388 -9.75 31.54 6.60
C ILE A 388 -10.33 32.68 7.45
N PRO A 389 -11.60 33.08 7.24
CA PRO A 389 -12.19 34.18 8.00
C PRO A 389 -12.16 33.92 9.51
N ASP A 390 -11.79 34.94 10.28
CA ASP A 390 -11.52 34.85 11.73
C ASP A 390 -12.62 34.16 12.53
N ASN A 391 -13.88 34.35 12.12
CA ASN A 391 -15.04 33.82 12.83
C ASN A 391 -15.54 32.46 12.33
N LEU A 392 -14.99 31.96 11.22
CA LEU A 392 -15.51 30.80 10.53
C LEU A 392 -15.34 29.52 11.35
N LEU A 393 -14.22 29.41 12.07
CA LEU A 393 -13.88 28.22 12.86
C LEU A 393 -14.13 28.40 14.36
N ASN A 394 -14.86 29.44 14.76
CA ASN A 394 -15.10 29.78 16.17
C ASN A 394 -15.77 28.67 16.99
N ASN A 395 -16.49 27.77 16.33
CA ASN A 395 -17.25 26.70 16.96
C ASN A 395 -16.50 25.36 16.98
N PHE A 396 -15.25 25.31 16.52
CA PHE A 396 -14.41 24.11 16.46
C PHE A 396 -13.73 23.75 17.78
N LYS A 397 -14.43 23.94 18.91
CA LYS A 397 -13.90 23.60 20.24
C LYS A 397 -13.58 22.12 20.39
N ASN A 398 -14.22 21.25 19.61
CA ASN A 398 -14.03 19.80 19.60
C ASN A 398 -13.03 19.33 18.53
N LEU A 399 -12.45 20.23 17.75
CA LEU A 399 -11.53 19.85 16.69
C LEU A 399 -10.25 19.27 17.31
N GLU A 400 -9.92 18.06 16.89
CA GLU A 400 -8.76 17.29 17.30
C GLU A 400 -7.68 17.32 16.22
N GLN A 401 -8.06 17.41 14.95
CA GLN A 401 -7.13 17.41 13.81
C GLN A 401 -7.51 18.49 12.81
N PHE A 402 -6.54 19.33 12.48
CA PHE A 402 -6.68 20.34 11.44
C PHE A 402 -5.54 20.26 10.44
N GLU A 403 -5.88 20.01 9.18
CA GLU A 403 -4.93 19.89 8.08
C GLU A 403 -5.37 20.79 6.92
N CYS A 404 -4.51 21.75 6.57
CA CYS A 404 -4.81 22.79 5.60
C CYS A 404 -3.59 23.13 4.73
N SER A 405 -2.69 22.17 4.53
CA SER A 405 -1.46 22.31 3.75
C SER A 405 -1.72 22.71 2.30
N PHE A 406 -0.72 23.23 1.59
CA PHE A 406 -0.82 23.56 0.15
C PHE A 406 -1.91 24.58 -0.19
N ASN A 407 -2.12 25.57 0.67
CA ASN A 407 -3.06 26.66 0.44
C ASN A 407 -2.34 28.00 0.62
N PRO A 408 -2.46 28.99 -0.28
CA PRO A 408 -1.74 30.26 -0.17
C PRO A 408 -2.29 31.19 0.94
N ILE A 409 -2.14 30.78 2.21
CA ILE A 409 -2.67 31.44 3.41
C ILE A 409 -1.53 32.06 4.23
N SER A 410 -1.37 33.38 4.14
CA SER A 410 -0.28 34.09 4.82
C SER A 410 -0.49 34.30 6.33
N THR A 411 -1.75 34.42 6.75
CA THR A 411 -2.15 34.68 8.14
C THR A 411 -3.42 33.95 8.51
N ILE A 412 -3.49 33.50 9.77
CA ILE A 412 -4.62 32.73 10.30
C ILE A 412 -4.97 33.24 11.69
N ILE A 413 -6.27 33.40 11.94
CA ILE A 413 -6.81 33.81 13.23
C ILE A 413 -7.92 32.82 13.59
N PHE A 414 -7.79 32.19 14.77
CA PHE A 414 -8.83 31.31 15.33
C PHE A 414 -9.10 31.68 16.78
N LEU A 415 -10.30 31.36 17.25
CA LEU A 415 -10.56 31.17 18.68
C LEU A 415 -9.78 29.95 19.24
N PRO A 416 -9.69 29.80 20.57
CA PRO A 416 -8.96 28.71 21.22
C PRO A 416 -9.37 27.29 20.77
N LEU A 417 -8.40 26.53 20.27
CA LEU A 417 -8.57 25.12 19.85
C LEU A 417 -8.07 24.17 20.95
N VAL A 418 -8.77 24.17 22.10
CA VAL A 418 -8.31 23.47 23.33
C VAL A 418 -8.21 21.95 23.22
N ASN A 419 -8.91 21.33 22.28
CA ASN A 419 -8.90 19.88 22.06
C ASN A 419 -7.97 19.43 20.92
N LEU A 420 -7.29 20.37 20.27
CA LEU A 420 -6.46 20.08 19.11
C LEU A 420 -5.28 19.19 19.50
N GLN A 421 -5.11 18.10 18.75
CA GLN A 421 -4.07 17.09 18.89
C GLN A 421 -3.10 17.10 17.71
N SER A 422 -3.57 17.43 16.51
CA SER A 422 -2.74 17.56 15.32
C SER A 422 -3.04 18.84 14.57
N PHE A 423 -1.98 19.59 14.23
CA PHE A 423 -2.04 20.79 13.41
C PHE A 423 -1.01 20.69 12.29
N VAL A 424 -1.49 20.62 11.04
CA VAL A 424 -0.67 20.41 9.84
C VAL A 424 -0.96 21.51 8.82
N MET A 425 0.01 22.36 8.56
CA MET A 425 -0.12 23.50 7.66
C MET A 425 1.17 23.75 6.88
N GLN A 426 1.51 22.80 6.02
CA GLN A 426 2.70 22.89 5.18
C GLN A 426 2.44 23.73 3.93
N PHE A 427 3.48 24.34 3.34
CA PHE A 427 3.37 25.05 2.05
C PHE A 427 2.23 26.09 2.02
N CYS A 428 2.03 26.82 3.13
CA CYS A 428 0.94 27.80 3.24
C CYS A 428 1.39 29.25 3.08
N HIS A 429 2.70 29.53 3.06
CA HIS A 429 3.28 30.87 3.16
C HIS A 429 3.02 31.57 4.50
N LEU A 430 2.81 30.80 5.58
CA LEU A 430 2.59 31.35 6.91
C LEU A 430 3.78 32.19 7.36
N THR A 431 3.50 33.41 7.82
CA THR A 431 4.52 34.31 8.41
C THR A 431 4.56 34.24 9.92
N GLN A 432 3.47 33.79 10.54
CA GLN A 432 3.30 33.59 11.98
C GLN A 432 2.27 32.47 12.24
N LEU A 433 2.38 31.82 13.40
CA LEU A 433 1.37 30.87 13.88
C LEU A 433 0.18 31.61 14.52
N PRO A 434 -1.03 31.02 14.51
CA PRO A 434 -2.17 31.60 15.20
C PRO A 434 -1.94 31.62 16.72
N PHE A 435 -2.16 32.77 17.36
CA PHE A 435 -1.91 32.96 18.80
C PHE A 435 -2.69 31.97 19.68
N SER A 436 -3.85 31.51 19.21
CA SER A 436 -4.73 30.58 19.91
C SER A 436 -4.14 29.16 20.00
N LEU A 437 -3.14 28.81 19.19
CA LEU A 437 -2.43 27.53 19.28
C LEU A 437 -1.72 27.36 20.63
N GLU A 438 -1.39 28.46 21.32
CA GLU A 438 -0.90 28.44 22.70
C GLU A 438 -1.85 27.73 23.68
N GLN A 439 -3.14 27.66 23.38
CA GLN A 439 -4.15 27.07 24.27
C GLN A 439 -4.44 25.59 23.94
N ALA A 440 -3.80 25.04 22.91
CA ALA A 440 -3.93 23.65 22.50
C ALA A 440 -3.06 22.73 23.37
N SER A 441 -3.40 22.58 24.66
CA SER A 441 -2.62 21.78 25.62
C SER A 441 -2.61 20.27 25.34
N LYS A 442 -3.45 19.81 24.40
CA LYS A 442 -3.50 18.41 23.92
C LYS A 442 -2.71 18.18 22.64
N LEU A 443 -2.01 19.20 22.11
CA LEU A 443 -1.30 19.11 20.85
C LEU A 443 -0.17 18.07 20.96
N ARG A 444 -0.21 17.08 20.06
CA ARG A 444 0.76 15.99 19.93
C ARG A 444 1.62 16.16 18.68
N MET A 445 1.03 16.66 17.60
CA MET A 445 1.69 16.85 16.32
C MET A 445 1.54 18.30 15.87
N LEU A 446 2.68 18.93 15.58
CA LEU A 446 2.74 20.26 14.97
C LEU A 446 3.66 20.19 13.75
N ASP A 447 3.09 20.33 12.56
CA ASP A 447 3.84 20.41 11.31
C ASP A 447 3.49 21.71 10.58
N VAL A 448 4.48 22.59 10.54
CA VAL A 448 4.43 23.91 9.92
C VAL A 448 5.61 24.10 8.98
N SER A 449 6.12 22.99 8.44
CA SER A 449 7.24 23.00 7.51
C SER A 449 6.92 23.74 6.20
N ASN A 450 7.96 24.20 5.49
CA ASN A 450 7.83 24.90 4.20
C ASN A 450 6.94 26.15 4.27
N ASN A 451 7.21 27.00 5.25
CA ASN A 451 6.54 28.29 5.44
C ASN A 451 7.55 29.44 5.52
N GLN A 452 7.12 30.62 5.95
CA GLN A 452 7.92 31.83 6.05
C GLN A 452 8.03 32.32 7.50
N LEU A 453 7.94 31.39 8.46
CA LEU A 453 8.00 31.70 9.87
C LEU A 453 9.39 32.22 10.23
N SER A 454 9.47 33.47 10.70
CA SER A 454 10.71 34.05 11.24
C SER A 454 10.91 33.74 12.72
N VAL A 455 9.80 33.49 13.42
CA VAL A 455 9.71 33.11 14.83
C VAL A 455 8.59 32.07 14.93
N LEU A 456 8.83 30.97 15.66
CA LEU A 456 7.82 29.92 15.85
C LEU A 456 6.68 30.43 16.74
N THR A 457 7.02 31.20 17.78
CA THR A 457 6.08 31.88 18.67
C THR A 457 6.75 33.07 19.36
N SER A 458 6.01 34.16 19.56
CA SER A 458 6.50 35.37 20.25
C SER A 458 6.39 35.28 21.77
N LYS A 459 5.68 34.29 22.32
CA LYS A 459 5.46 34.15 23.78
C LYS A 459 6.22 32.98 24.38
N LYS A 460 6.83 33.22 25.56
CA LYS A 460 7.55 32.19 26.33
C LYS A 460 6.63 31.05 26.83
N SER A 461 5.34 31.33 27.04
CA SER A 461 4.35 30.36 27.55
C SER A 461 3.99 29.26 26.55
N PHE A 462 4.28 29.43 25.25
CA PHE A 462 3.93 28.46 24.23
C PHE A 462 4.56 27.09 24.51
N VAL A 463 5.87 27.05 24.80
CA VAL A 463 6.58 25.80 25.10
C VAL A 463 6.08 25.17 26.41
N GLU A 464 5.68 25.98 27.38
CA GLU A 464 5.16 25.51 28.67
C GLU A 464 3.78 24.85 28.53
N THR A 465 3.03 25.19 27.48
CA THR A 465 1.70 24.61 27.23
C THR A 465 1.76 23.35 26.36
N MET A 466 2.84 23.17 25.59
CA MET A 466 3.03 22.04 24.66
C MET A 466 3.52 20.75 25.36
N SER A 467 3.01 20.43 26.54
CA SER A 467 3.50 19.32 27.37
C SER A 467 3.18 17.92 26.81
N GLN A 468 2.32 17.81 25.79
CA GLN A 468 1.96 16.56 25.13
C GLN A 468 2.55 16.43 23.72
N LEU A 469 3.31 17.42 23.25
CA LEU A 469 3.85 17.46 21.90
C LEU A 469 4.86 16.32 21.71
N THR A 470 4.60 15.43 20.77
CA THR A 470 5.45 14.28 20.41
C THR A 470 6.21 14.52 19.12
N LEU A 471 5.64 15.25 18.15
CA LEU A 471 6.27 15.57 16.87
C LEU A 471 6.20 17.07 16.60
N LEU A 472 7.36 17.66 16.29
CA LEU A 472 7.47 19.03 15.80
C LEU A 472 8.27 19.07 14.51
N ASP A 473 7.62 19.38 13.39
CA ASP A 473 8.28 19.76 12.15
C ASP A 473 8.09 21.25 11.87
N CYS A 474 9.21 21.98 11.88
CA CYS A 474 9.27 23.39 11.51
C CYS A 474 10.36 23.65 10.47
N SER A 475 10.72 22.60 9.71
CA SER A 475 11.75 22.67 8.68
C SER A 475 11.40 23.62 7.54
N HIS A 476 12.39 24.06 6.76
CA HIS A 476 12.21 24.96 5.62
C HIS A 476 11.42 26.25 5.97
N ASN A 477 11.84 26.92 7.03
CA ASN A 477 11.31 28.21 7.47
C ASN A 477 12.45 29.26 7.56
N GLN A 478 12.18 30.41 8.18
CA GLN A 478 13.15 31.51 8.38
C GLN A 478 13.53 31.67 9.87
N LEU A 479 13.45 30.58 10.64
CA LEU A 479 13.66 30.60 12.09
C LEU A 479 15.13 30.82 12.44
N LYS A 480 15.41 31.89 13.20
CA LYS A 480 16.75 32.10 13.80
C LYS A 480 16.94 31.33 15.11
N SER A 481 15.84 30.95 15.75
CA SER A 481 15.77 30.14 16.96
C SER A 481 14.35 29.58 17.07
N ILE A 482 14.19 28.40 17.67
CA ILE A 482 12.88 27.81 17.96
C ILE A 482 12.42 28.06 19.41
N GLY A 483 13.25 28.67 20.27
CA GLY A 483 12.99 28.75 21.71
C GLY A 483 13.53 27.56 22.50
N ASP A 484 13.11 27.40 23.75
CA ASP A 484 13.67 26.42 24.69
C ASP A 484 12.76 25.20 24.89
N PHE A 485 12.76 24.28 23.92
CA PHE A 485 11.97 23.03 23.94
C PHE A 485 12.47 21.97 24.93
N SER A 486 13.48 22.28 25.76
CA SER A 486 14.02 21.35 26.76
C SER A 486 13.05 20.95 27.87
N LYS A 487 11.94 21.68 28.01
CA LYS A 487 10.85 21.36 28.94
C LYS A 487 9.80 20.41 28.37
N VAL A 488 9.85 20.11 27.06
CA VAL A 488 8.86 19.26 26.39
C VAL A 488 9.30 17.79 26.45
N SER A 489 9.18 17.17 27.62
CA SER A 489 9.63 15.80 27.87
C SER A 489 8.89 14.72 27.06
N SER A 490 7.77 15.08 26.42
CA SER A 490 6.98 14.21 25.55
C SER A 490 7.54 14.08 24.13
N LEU A 491 8.45 14.98 23.72
CA LEU A 491 8.92 15.07 22.34
C LEU A 491 9.68 13.81 21.94
N VAL A 492 9.25 13.20 20.84
CA VAL A 492 9.85 12.00 20.22
C VAL A 492 10.62 12.41 18.98
N GLU A 493 10.07 13.34 18.20
CA GLU A 493 10.64 13.78 16.93
C GLU A 493 10.68 15.30 16.81
N LEU A 494 11.85 15.82 16.40
CA LEU A 494 12.08 17.24 16.16
C LEU A 494 12.79 17.45 14.83
N ASN A 495 12.12 18.11 13.89
CA ASN A 495 12.71 18.54 12.62
C ASN A 495 12.80 20.07 12.56
N VAL A 496 14.04 20.57 12.53
CA VAL A 496 14.37 22.00 12.42
C VAL A 496 15.12 22.33 11.13
N SER A 497 15.21 21.36 10.23
CA SER A 497 16.07 21.41 9.03
C SER A 497 15.81 22.65 8.17
N TYR A 498 16.83 23.12 7.47
CA TYR A 498 16.79 24.21 6.50
C TYR A 498 16.25 25.54 7.04
N ASN A 499 16.49 25.81 8.32
CA ASN A 499 16.29 27.11 8.95
C ASN A 499 17.62 27.85 9.18
N PRO A 500 17.65 29.19 9.17
CA PRO A 500 18.83 29.98 9.51
C PRO A 500 19.08 30.05 11.05
N ILE A 501 19.06 28.91 11.75
CA ILE A 501 19.19 28.88 13.22
C ILE A 501 20.60 29.27 13.65
N VAL A 502 20.67 30.25 14.55
CA VAL A 502 21.94 30.75 15.12
C VAL A 502 22.19 30.05 16.46
N LYS A 503 23.41 29.53 16.67
CA LYS A 503 23.81 28.80 17.91
C LYS A 503 22.95 27.55 18.17
N ILE A 504 22.71 26.75 17.13
CA ILE A 504 21.99 25.48 17.22
C ILE A 504 22.61 24.53 18.26
N GLU A 505 23.91 24.66 18.54
CA GLU A 505 24.62 23.93 19.60
C GLU A 505 23.90 24.02 20.94
N LYS A 506 23.48 25.23 21.34
CA LYS A 506 22.76 25.45 22.59
C LYS A 506 21.38 24.81 22.64
N LEU A 507 20.73 24.68 21.48
CA LEU A 507 19.46 23.96 21.39
C LEU A 507 19.73 22.47 21.57
N MET A 508 20.67 21.91 20.80
CA MET A 508 21.06 20.50 20.86
C MET A 508 21.52 20.10 22.26
N GLU A 509 22.28 20.94 22.96
CA GLU A 509 22.73 20.73 24.35
C GLU A 509 21.58 20.46 25.33
N LYS A 510 20.39 21.00 25.03
CA LYS A 510 19.24 20.92 25.91
C LYS A 510 18.21 19.88 25.45
N VAL A 511 17.87 19.83 24.16
CA VAL A 511 16.81 18.93 23.65
C VAL A 511 17.24 17.45 23.64
N SER A 512 18.52 17.21 23.52
CA SER A 512 19.13 15.89 23.65
C SER A 512 19.00 15.20 25.01
N LYS A 513 18.70 15.96 26.06
CA LYS A 513 18.46 15.45 27.41
C LYS A 513 16.99 15.08 27.61
N LEU A 514 16.16 15.26 26.59
CA LEU A 514 14.76 14.88 26.65
C LEU A 514 14.66 13.35 26.68
N PRO A 515 13.88 12.79 27.62
CA PRO A 515 13.88 11.35 27.88
C PRO A 515 13.25 10.52 26.76
N LYS A 516 12.42 11.13 25.90
CA LYS A 516 11.67 10.43 24.85
C LYS A 516 12.13 10.78 23.43
N LEU A 517 13.05 11.73 23.27
CA LEU A 517 13.46 12.18 21.94
C LEU A 517 14.31 11.09 21.30
N THR A 518 13.82 10.53 20.20
CA THR A 518 14.50 9.51 19.41
C THR A 518 14.99 10.06 18.08
N ASN A 519 14.31 11.05 17.50
CA ASN A 519 14.62 11.57 16.17
C ASN A 519 14.87 13.09 16.20
N LEU A 520 16.07 13.52 15.77
CA LEU A 520 16.42 14.93 15.61
C LEU A 520 16.98 15.21 14.21
N TYR A 521 16.26 16.01 13.42
CA TYR A 521 16.66 16.40 12.07
C TYR A 521 17.10 17.86 12.02
N CYS A 522 18.35 18.10 11.64
CA CYS A 522 18.99 19.42 11.61
C CYS A 522 19.74 19.69 10.28
N HIS A 523 19.21 19.20 9.16
CA HIS A 523 19.82 19.42 7.84
C HIS A 523 19.84 20.91 7.48
N GLY A 524 20.73 21.34 6.59
CA GLY A 524 20.84 22.71 6.12
C GLY A 524 21.31 23.75 7.15
N ILE A 525 21.69 23.35 8.38
CA ILE A 525 22.14 24.26 9.45
C ILE A 525 23.68 24.19 9.60
N SER A 526 24.33 25.34 9.83
CA SER A 526 25.78 25.41 10.03
C SER A 526 26.18 25.15 11.49
N LEU A 527 26.96 24.09 11.74
CA LEU A 527 27.57 23.77 13.04
C LEU A 527 29.01 24.29 13.16
N ARG A 528 29.40 24.70 14.37
CA ARG A 528 30.81 24.97 14.72
C ARG A 528 31.66 23.72 14.55
N ARG A 529 32.87 23.91 14.01
CA ARG A 529 33.90 22.85 13.89
C ARG A 529 34.21 22.25 15.27
N GLY A 530 34.24 20.92 15.36
CA GLY A 530 34.64 20.19 16.58
C GLY A 530 33.60 20.20 17.70
N TYR A 531 32.35 20.58 17.41
CA TYR A 531 31.29 20.50 18.40
C TYR A 531 30.94 19.04 18.68
N SER A 532 31.24 18.57 19.88
CA SER A 532 30.84 17.26 20.41
C SER A 532 29.65 17.40 21.32
N PHE A 533 28.75 16.43 21.25
CA PHE A 533 27.51 16.46 22.00
C PHE A 533 27.32 15.16 22.82
N LYS A 534 26.69 15.25 23.99
CA LYS A 534 26.46 14.14 24.92
C LYS A 534 24.96 13.97 25.16
N GLY A 535 24.33 13.09 24.38
CA GLY A 535 22.89 12.83 24.42
C GLY A 535 22.50 11.56 25.16
N ASN A 536 21.21 11.26 25.13
CA ASN A 536 20.69 9.95 25.50
C ASN A 536 21.15 8.89 24.46
N ASP A 537 21.38 7.66 24.89
CA ASP A 537 21.99 6.59 24.06
C ASP A 537 21.09 6.19 22.86
N ASP A 538 19.78 6.43 22.94
CA ASP A 538 18.76 6.08 21.92
C ASP A 538 18.45 7.22 20.92
N LEU A 539 19.17 8.35 20.97
CA LEU A 539 18.88 9.52 20.14
C LEU A 539 19.56 9.44 18.75
N CYS A 540 18.77 9.29 17.69
CA CYS A 540 19.19 9.40 16.30
C CYS A 540 19.22 10.88 15.85
N ILE A 541 20.36 11.33 15.32
CA ILE A 541 20.56 12.70 14.85
C ILE A 541 20.96 12.68 13.38
N SER A 542 20.17 13.34 12.53
CA SER A 542 20.49 13.52 11.12
C SER A 542 20.88 14.97 10.81
N ILE A 543 22.08 15.18 10.27
CA ILE A 543 22.64 16.49 9.91
C ILE A 543 23.26 16.40 8.52
N ASN A 544 22.84 17.29 7.61
CA ASN A 544 23.52 17.50 6.32
C ASN A 544 23.79 19.01 6.14
N LYS A 545 24.97 19.45 5.70
CA LYS A 545 25.37 20.88 5.69
C LYS A 545 24.93 21.60 4.40
N LYS A 546 24.39 22.82 4.51
CA LYS A 546 24.21 23.75 3.36
C LYS A 546 25.54 24.46 3.05
N GLY A 547 25.97 24.46 1.78
CA GLY A 547 26.81 25.50 1.17
C GLY A 547 28.23 25.75 1.73
N SER A 548 29.23 25.12 1.11
CA SER A 548 30.61 25.60 0.85
C SER A 548 31.62 25.94 1.98
N LEU A 549 32.85 25.45 1.75
CA LEU A 549 34.19 25.90 2.16
C LEU A 549 34.71 25.60 3.59
N LYS A 550 35.59 24.59 3.63
CA LYS A 550 36.58 24.25 4.66
C LYS A 550 36.03 23.92 6.07
N GLY A 551 35.77 22.62 6.29
CA GLY A 551 36.53 21.92 7.32
C GLY A 551 35.87 20.98 8.36
N ILE A 552 36.64 19.92 8.64
CA ILE A 552 36.59 18.80 9.64
C ILE A 552 35.48 17.76 9.43
N PRO A 553 35.85 16.46 9.23
CA PRO A 553 34.94 15.31 9.29
C PRO A 553 34.42 15.03 10.71
N ILE A 554 33.19 14.51 10.78
CA ILE A 554 32.44 14.20 12.00
C ILE A 554 33.10 13.10 12.88
N GLU A 555 34.07 12.35 12.35
CA GLU A 555 34.73 11.22 13.03
C GLU A 555 35.56 11.57 14.28
N MET A 556 36.03 12.80 14.46
CA MET A 556 36.97 13.13 15.56
C MET A 556 36.31 13.37 16.93
N VAL A 557 34.98 13.30 17.02
CA VAL A 557 34.25 13.63 18.26
C VAL A 557 33.95 12.40 19.14
N PHE A 558 33.82 11.21 18.56
CA PHE A 558 33.32 10.02 19.27
C PHE A 558 34.40 9.14 19.90
N LYS A 559 35.69 9.34 19.57
CA LYS A 559 36.79 8.47 20.04
C LYS A 559 37.31 8.75 21.47
N GLU A 560 36.87 9.81 22.16
CA GLU A 560 37.56 10.27 23.38
C GLU A 560 36.89 9.94 24.74
N LYS A 561 35.79 9.20 24.82
CA LYS A 561 35.23 8.79 26.14
C LYS A 561 34.81 7.33 26.14
N GLY A 562 35.70 6.48 26.67
CA GLY A 562 35.52 5.03 26.84
C GLY A 562 34.20 4.65 27.50
N ILE A 563 33.23 4.29 26.68
CA ILE A 563 31.96 3.66 27.05
C ILE A 563 31.95 2.31 26.32
N GLU A 564 32.72 1.34 26.83
CA GLU A 564 32.83 0.00 26.20
C GLU A 564 31.71 -0.97 26.62
N ASN A 565 30.90 -0.65 27.64
CA ASN A 565 30.04 -1.67 28.29
C ASN A 565 28.52 -1.56 28.05
N THR A 566 28.03 -0.60 27.25
CA THR A 566 26.62 -0.55 26.81
C THR A 566 26.43 -0.93 25.34
N LEU A 567 27.53 -1.17 24.61
CA LEU A 567 27.57 -1.43 23.16
C LEU A 567 27.13 -2.83 22.72
N LYS A 568 26.73 -3.75 23.61
CA LYS A 568 26.41 -5.15 23.20
C LYS A 568 24.96 -5.43 22.80
N ARG A 569 24.04 -4.46 22.92
CA ARG A 569 22.63 -4.64 22.49
C ARG A 569 22.20 -3.73 21.33
N TYR A 570 22.95 -2.66 21.11
CA TYR A 570 22.76 -1.72 20.03
C TYR A 570 24.15 -1.26 19.57
N GLU A 571 24.93 -2.16 18.97
CA GLU A 571 25.85 -1.67 17.94
C GLU A 571 24.94 -1.00 16.92
N THR A 572 24.85 0.32 16.99
CA THR A 572 24.36 1.20 15.94
C THR A 572 25.15 0.86 14.68
N PHE A 573 24.66 -0.12 13.92
CA PHE A 573 25.14 -0.43 12.58
C PHE A 573 25.05 0.87 11.80
N GLY A 574 26.18 1.41 11.38
CA GLY A 574 26.35 2.84 11.16
C GLY A 574 25.64 3.40 9.92
N TYR A 575 25.23 4.67 10.04
CA TYR A 575 25.33 5.67 8.97
C TYR A 575 26.82 6.07 8.73
N ASP A 576 27.75 5.15 9.01
CA ASP A 576 29.17 5.33 8.75
C ASP A 576 29.43 4.95 7.30
N ASN A 577 29.40 5.99 6.45
CA ASN A 577 30.05 6.13 5.14
C ASN A 577 29.16 6.56 3.95
N ILE A 578 28.24 7.52 4.10
CA ILE A 578 27.94 8.44 2.99
C ILE A 578 27.69 9.87 3.51
N CYS A 579 28.73 10.53 4.01
CA CYS A 579 28.73 11.98 4.20
C CYS A 579 30.08 12.63 3.89
N ASN A 580 30.79 12.11 2.89
CA ASN A 580 31.82 12.86 2.16
C ASN A 580 31.25 13.39 0.83
N GLN A 581 29.99 13.85 0.84
CA GLN A 581 29.37 14.50 -0.31
C GLN A 581 29.92 15.93 -0.44
N LYS A 582 30.87 16.11 -1.37
CA LYS A 582 30.67 17.19 -2.34
C LYS A 582 29.31 16.91 -2.98
N PHE A 583 28.34 17.78 -2.71
CA PHE A 583 27.02 17.92 -3.34
C PHE A 583 26.64 16.83 -4.36
N CYS A 584 25.63 16.03 -4.04
CA CYS A 584 24.98 15.17 -5.01
C CYS A 584 24.14 16.00 -5.99
N ASN A 585 24.73 16.46 -7.09
CA ASN A 585 23.95 17.08 -8.17
C ASN A 585 22.91 16.06 -8.66
N GLY A 586 21.63 16.43 -8.62
CA GLY A 586 20.53 15.68 -9.23
C GLY A 586 19.88 14.54 -8.43
N ILE A 587 20.10 14.36 -7.12
CA ILE A 587 19.30 13.39 -6.31
C ILE A 587 18.75 14.05 -5.06
N GLY A 588 17.50 13.76 -4.73
CA GLY A 588 16.87 14.16 -3.48
C GLY A 588 15.92 13.09 -2.98
N SER A 589 15.75 13.02 -1.66
CA SER A 589 14.89 12.03 -1.01
C SER A 589 14.15 12.66 0.16
N TYR A 590 13.04 12.04 0.54
CA TYR A 590 12.28 12.41 1.73
C TYR A 590 11.57 11.17 2.29
N GLU A 591 11.56 11.07 3.61
CA GLU A 591 10.98 9.97 4.38
C GLU A 591 10.07 10.55 5.44
N TYR A 592 8.88 9.98 5.61
CA TYR A 592 7.92 10.39 6.62
C TYR A 592 7.19 9.17 7.20
N CYS A 593 7.21 9.07 8.53
CA CYS A 593 6.54 7.99 9.25
C CYS A 593 5.03 7.91 8.94
N GLY A 594 4.43 9.02 8.50
CA GLY A 594 3.03 9.06 8.10
C GLY A 594 2.12 8.84 9.29
N ARG A 595 1.22 7.86 9.19
CA ARG A 595 0.26 7.51 10.26
C ARG A 595 0.67 6.28 11.06
N ARG A 596 1.82 5.68 10.75
CA ARG A 596 2.39 4.56 11.49
C ARG A 596 2.96 5.03 12.83
N ILE A 597 3.23 4.05 13.71
CA ILE A 597 3.83 4.30 15.02
C ILE A 597 5.36 4.41 14.96
N SER A 598 6.00 3.91 13.90
CA SER A 598 7.45 3.93 13.68
C SER A 598 7.77 4.04 12.19
N MET A 599 8.94 4.60 11.86
CA MET A 599 9.49 4.63 10.49
C MET A 599 10.20 3.31 10.21
N GLN A 600 9.60 2.47 9.39
CA GLN A 600 10.11 1.15 9.03
C GLN A 600 10.83 1.16 7.69
N ASP A 601 10.76 2.24 6.90
CA ASP A 601 11.53 2.35 5.66
C ASP A 601 12.96 2.82 5.94
N SER A 602 13.84 2.58 4.98
CA SER A 602 15.13 3.25 4.88
C SER A 602 15.50 3.55 3.42
N ILE A 603 16.39 4.52 3.22
CA ILE A 603 16.89 4.90 1.89
C ILE A 603 18.40 4.71 1.75
N LEU A 604 18.83 4.47 0.51
CA LEU A 604 20.21 4.46 0.07
C LEU A 604 20.40 5.52 -1.01
N VAL A 605 21.43 6.37 -0.91
CA VAL A 605 21.78 7.37 -1.94
C VAL A 605 23.29 7.60 -2.00
N GLY A 606 23.90 7.52 -3.19
CA GLY A 606 25.31 7.80 -3.44
C GLY A 606 25.60 8.33 -4.84
N ASN A 607 26.41 9.38 -4.96
CA ASN A 607 26.84 9.96 -6.25
C ASN A 607 28.29 9.61 -6.58
N ASN A 608 28.58 9.59 -7.89
CA ASN A 608 29.84 9.15 -8.49
C ASN A 608 30.31 7.81 -7.90
N PHE A 609 29.34 6.93 -7.64
CA PHE A 609 29.58 5.73 -6.85
C PHE A 609 30.47 4.74 -7.62
N PHE A 610 30.17 4.51 -8.90
CA PHE A 610 30.89 3.59 -9.79
C PHE A 610 31.83 4.33 -10.77
N GLY A 611 32.32 5.52 -10.40
CA GLY A 611 33.13 6.40 -11.26
C GLY A 611 32.36 7.62 -11.77
N ASP A 612 32.97 8.37 -12.70
CA ASP A 612 32.46 9.68 -13.15
C ASP A 612 31.03 9.59 -13.70
N ALA A 613 30.14 10.41 -13.12
CA ALA A 613 28.75 10.58 -13.53
C ALA A 613 27.89 9.31 -13.43
N SER A 614 28.08 8.57 -12.33
CA SER A 614 27.22 7.45 -11.93
C SER A 614 26.50 7.77 -10.61
N SER A 615 25.31 7.22 -10.41
CA SER A 615 24.51 7.43 -9.20
C SER A 615 23.89 6.12 -8.75
N LEU A 616 23.80 5.91 -7.44
CA LEU A 616 23.19 4.74 -6.81
C LEU A 616 22.13 5.24 -5.84
N PHE A 617 20.91 4.73 -5.94
CA PHE A 617 19.88 5.05 -4.98
C PHE A 617 18.90 3.89 -4.82
N GLY A 618 18.24 3.79 -3.67
CA GLY A 618 17.25 2.74 -3.45
C GLY A 618 16.40 2.98 -2.21
N ILE A 619 15.21 2.40 -2.23
CA ILE A 619 14.25 2.40 -1.12
C ILE A 619 14.17 0.99 -0.56
N PHE A 620 14.02 0.92 0.75
CA PHE A 620 13.85 -0.30 1.52
C PHE A 620 12.64 -0.12 2.41
N ASP A 621 11.49 -0.60 1.98
CA ASP A 621 10.23 -0.50 2.69
C ASP A 621 10.09 -1.73 3.60
N GLY A 622 10.17 -1.47 4.91
CA GLY A 622 10.33 -2.50 5.93
C GLY A 622 9.02 -2.94 6.56
N HIS A 623 8.95 -4.20 6.97
CA HIS A 623 7.82 -4.74 7.71
C HIS A 623 8.25 -5.76 8.77
N GLY A 624 7.38 -5.98 9.76
CA GLY A 624 7.62 -6.93 10.84
C GLY A 624 8.50 -6.40 11.98
N GLY A 625 8.95 -5.14 11.91
CA GLY A 625 9.74 -4.42 12.91
C GLY A 625 10.32 -3.12 12.32
N ASP A 626 11.03 -2.34 13.13
CA ASP A 626 11.62 -1.04 12.77
C ASP A 626 13.15 -1.09 12.54
N TYR A 627 13.73 -2.29 12.51
CA TYR A 627 15.18 -2.48 12.37
C TYR A 627 15.60 -3.15 11.05
N GLY A 628 14.75 -4.04 10.50
CA GLY A 628 15.09 -4.86 9.34
C GLY A 628 15.57 -4.09 8.10
N SER A 629 14.79 -3.10 7.63
CA SER A 629 15.13 -2.32 6.42
C SER A 629 16.46 -1.59 6.52
N CYS A 630 16.73 -0.99 7.68
CA CYS A 630 17.94 -0.22 7.98
C CYS A 630 19.19 -1.12 8.01
N PHE A 631 19.06 -2.33 8.55
CA PHE A 631 20.12 -3.34 8.49
C PHE A 631 20.38 -3.77 7.05
N ILE A 632 19.32 -4.09 6.30
CA ILE A 632 19.40 -4.53 4.90
C ILE A 632 20.07 -3.48 4.02
N SER A 633 19.65 -2.21 4.12
CA SER A 633 20.19 -1.12 3.29
C SER A 633 21.69 -0.91 3.52
N LYS A 634 22.15 -0.98 4.77
CA LYS A 634 23.57 -0.85 5.14
C LYS A 634 24.44 -1.98 4.61
N GLU A 635 23.98 -3.22 4.72
CA GLU A 635 24.75 -4.37 4.24
C GLU A 635 24.83 -4.42 2.70
N ILE A 636 23.76 -4.00 2.01
CA ILE A 636 23.81 -3.80 0.55
C ILE A 636 24.81 -2.70 0.20
N GLN A 637 24.76 -1.56 0.88
CA GLN A 637 25.71 -0.48 0.67
C GLN A 637 27.16 -0.96 0.84
N LYS A 638 27.47 -1.65 1.95
CA LYS A 638 28.82 -2.20 2.21
C LYS A 638 29.29 -3.13 1.09
N SER A 639 28.38 -3.94 0.55
CA SER A 639 28.70 -4.86 -0.55
C SER A 639 29.02 -4.09 -1.83
N LEU A 640 28.19 -3.10 -2.19
CA LEU A 640 28.39 -2.26 -3.38
C LEU A 640 29.61 -1.35 -3.26
N GLU A 641 30.01 -0.92 -2.06
CA GLU A 641 31.18 -0.06 -1.83
C GLU A 641 32.49 -0.68 -2.38
N LYS A 642 32.55 -2.02 -2.48
CA LYS A 642 33.68 -2.73 -3.12
C LYS A 642 33.85 -2.41 -4.60
N LEU A 643 32.77 -1.97 -5.25
CA LEU A 643 32.72 -1.60 -6.65
C LEU A 643 33.01 -0.13 -6.89
N ARG A 644 33.30 0.64 -5.83
CA ARG A 644 33.46 2.09 -5.93
C ARG A 644 34.55 2.47 -6.91
N GLY A 645 34.25 3.41 -7.81
CA GLY A 645 35.17 3.90 -8.83
C GLY A 645 35.48 2.92 -9.97
N ARG A 646 34.81 1.75 -10.02
CA ARG A 646 34.96 0.76 -11.10
C ARG A 646 33.82 0.91 -12.11
N ALA A 647 34.10 0.66 -13.39
CA ALA A 647 33.05 0.58 -14.40
C ALA A 647 32.01 -0.48 -14.01
N LEU A 648 30.75 -0.08 -13.93
CA LEU A 648 29.65 -0.97 -13.58
C LEU A 648 29.02 -1.53 -14.85
N THR A 649 29.09 -2.85 -15.01
CA THR A 649 28.30 -3.59 -16.00
C THR A 649 27.07 -4.20 -15.34
N LYS A 650 26.07 -4.57 -16.13
CA LYS A 650 24.88 -5.29 -15.67
C LYS A 650 25.25 -6.55 -14.87
N GLU A 651 26.08 -7.41 -15.43
CA GLU A 651 26.48 -8.68 -14.79
C GLU A 651 27.17 -8.46 -13.42
N VAL A 652 28.03 -7.44 -13.30
CA VAL A 652 28.68 -7.12 -12.02
C VAL A 652 27.67 -6.60 -11.00
N PHE A 653 26.73 -5.76 -11.43
CA PHE A 653 25.67 -5.24 -10.56
C PHE A 653 24.76 -6.39 -10.05
N GLU A 654 24.29 -7.25 -10.95
CA GLU A 654 23.44 -8.39 -10.62
C GLU A 654 24.11 -9.34 -9.63
N ASN A 655 25.36 -9.74 -9.92
CA ASN A 655 26.11 -10.68 -9.08
C ASN A 655 26.38 -10.12 -7.67
N GLU A 656 26.75 -8.85 -7.55
CA GLU A 656 27.03 -8.26 -6.22
C GLU A 656 25.73 -8.08 -5.41
N ILE A 657 24.62 -7.70 -6.04
CA ILE A 657 23.31 -7.60 -5.37
C ILE A 657 22.82 -8.98 -4.88
N ILE A 658 22.89 -10.02 -5.72
CA ILE A 658 22.50 -11.38 -5.33
C ILE A 658 23.36 -11.87 -4.16
N SER A 659 24.68 -11.70 -4.26
CA SER A 659 25.63 -12.07 -3.20
C SER A 659 25.34 -11.33 -1.89
N ALA A 660 25.07 -10.01 -1.97
CA ALA A 660 24.70 -9.21 -0.81
C ALA A 660 23.43 -9.73 -0.13
N ILE A 661 22.36 -9.97 -0.90
CA ILE A 661 21.08 -10.44 -0.35
C ILE A 661 21.20 -11.84 0.28
N GLN A 662 21.98 -12.75 -0.32
CA GLN A 662 22.23 -14.07 0.25
C GLN A 662 22.96 -13.98 1.60
N ASN A 663 23.99 -13.15 1.68
CA ASN A 663 24.74 -12.90 2.92
C ASN A 663 23.83 -12.27 3.99
N ILE A 664 23.02 -11.29 3.61
CA ILE A 664 22.07 -10.61 4.51
C ILE A 664 21.06 -11.59 5.10
N ASN A 665 20.43 -12.43 4.29
CA ASN A 665 19.47 -13.42 4.80
C ASN A 665 20.13 -14.40 5.78
N THR A 666 21.36 -14.82 5.50
CA THR A 666 22.14 -15.68 6.40
C THR A 666 22.42 -14.99 7.74
N LEU A 667 22.81 -13.72 7.70
CA LEU A 667 23.05 -12.92 8.92
C LEU A 667 21.76 -12.69 9.71
N MET A 668 20.64 -12.42 9.03
CA MET A 668 19.33 -12.24 9.69
C MET A 668 18.86 -13.53 10.37
N GLU A 669 19.05 -14.69 9.72
CA GLU A 669 18.74 -15.99 10.31
C GLU A 669 19.60 -16.29 11.54
N GLN A 670 20.92 -16.05 11.46
CA GLN A 670 21.84 -16.23 12.60
C GLN A 670 21.49 -15.34 13.80
N ASN A 671 21.00 -14.13 13.53
CA ASN A 671 20.58 -13.18 14.56
C ASN A 671 19.12 -13.33 14.99
N ASN A 672 18.39 -14.35 14.48
CA ASN A 672 16.96 -14.58 14.74
C ASN A 672 16.06 -13.37 14.42
N MET A 673 16.42 -12.58 13.41
CA MET A 673 15.62 -11.44 12.96
C MET A 673 14.40 -11.93 12.19
N THR A 674 13.22 -11.41 12.51
CA THR A 674 11.96 -11.78 11.85
C THR A 674 11.47 -10.75 10.84
N ASP A 675 12.02 -9.54 10.88
CA ASP A 675 11.75 -8.44 9.99
C ASP A 675 12.05 -8.81 8.53
N GLY A 676 11.42 -8.09 7.62
CA GLY A 676 11.71 -8.13 6.20
C GLY A 676 11.67 -6.74 5.60
N ALA A 677 12.10 -6.62 4.35
CA ALA A 677 11.89 -5.42 3.57
C ALA A 677 11.70 -5.74 2.09
N THR A 678 10.85 -4.96 1.44
CA THR A 678 10.89 -4.80 -0.01
C THR A 678 11.96 -3.78 -0.37
N SER A 679 12.45 -3.85 -1.60
CA SER A 679 13.44 -2.88 -2.06
C SER A 679 13.41 -2.68 -3.56
N VAL A 680 13.69 -1.44 -3.96
CA VAL A 680 14.08 -1.09 -5.32
C VAL A 680 15.41 -0.36 -5.27
N ILE A 681 16.39 -0.81 -6.05
CA ILE A 681 17.73 -0.24 -6.12
C ILE A 681 18.02 0.11 -7.57
N VAL A 682 18.44 1.34 -7.83
CA VAL A 682 18.75 1.87 -9.15
C VAL A 682 20.19 2.37 -9.16
N ALA A 683 20.98 1.83 -10.09
CA ALA A 683 22.28 2.36 -10.47
C ALA A 683 22.17 3.06 -11.84
N SER A 684 22.24 4.39 -11.83
CA SER A 684 22.34 5.20 -13.05
C SER A 684 23.80 5.29 -13.50
N THR A 685 24.07 4.90 -14.73
CA THR A 685 25.37 5.07 -15.39
C THR A 685 25.28 6.15 -16.47
N LYS A 686 26.35 6.36 -17.26
CA LYS A 686 26.30 7.27 -18.41
C LYS A 686 25.32 6.84 -19.49
N THR A 687 25.11 5.53 -19.64
CA THR A 687 24.38 4.97 -20.79
C THR A 687 23.12 4.21 -20.39
N HIS A 688 23.04 3.69 -19.17
CA HIS A 688 21.93 2.84 -18.72
C HIS A 688 21.52 3.12 -17.28
N TYR A 689 20.27 2.82 -16.96
CA TYR A 689 19.77 2.54 -15.62
C TYR A 689 19.77 1.03 -15.41
N LEU A 690 20.45 0.57 -14.36
CA LEU A 690 20.42 -0.82 -13.91
C LEU A 690 19.55 -0.87 -12.66
N ILE A 691 18.52 -1.70 -12.66
CA ILE A 691 17.54 -1.75 -11.57
C ILE A 691 17.49 -3.17 -11.00
N ALA A 692 17.48 -3.26 -9.68
CA ALA A 692 17.20 -4.48 -8.93
C ALA A 692 15.93 -4.25 -8.09
N ASN A 693 14.91 -5.05 -8.31
CA ASN A 693 13.61 -4.92 -7.67
C ASN A 693 13.24 -6.19 -6.89
N ILE A 694 12.80 -6.03 -5.65
CA ILE A 694 12.38 -7.13 -4.79
C ILE A 694 11.22 -6.69 -3.89
N GLY A 695 9.99 -7.08 -4.24
CA GLY A 695 8.77 -6.66 -3.53
C GLY A 695 7.96 -5.61 -4.30
N ASP A 696 7.23 -4.75 -3.59
CA ASP A 696 6.24 -3.80 -4.13
C ASP A 696 6.58 -2.30 -3.97
N SER A 697 7.78 -1.98 -3.49
CA SER A 697 8.41 -0.70 -3.83
C SER A 697 8.59 -0.58 -5.35
N ARG A 698 8.37 0.61 -5.91
CA ARG A 698 8.37 0.79 -7.38
C ARG A 698 9.25 1.95 -7.82
N ALA A 699 9.89 1.77 -8.98
CA ALA A 699 10.57 2.81 -9.72
C ALA A 699 9.87 3.13 -11.05
N ILE A 700 9.79 4.42 -11.40
CA ILE A 700 9.28 4.92 -12.68
C ILE A 700 10.29 5.90 -13.30
N ILE A 701 10.18 6.09 -14.61
CA ILE A 701 10.91 7.12 -15.35
C ILE A 701 9.94 8.05 -16.08
N ILE A 702 10.25 9.34 -16.05
CA ILE A 702 9.46 10.41 -16.68
C ILE A 702 10.26 10.96 -17.86
N ARG A 703 9.65 10.98 -19.05
CA ARG A 703 10.25 11.48 -20.29
C ARG A 703 9.43 12.58 -20.93
N ARG A 704 10.11 13.52 -21.61
CA ARG A 704 9.47 14.46 -22.54
C ARG A 704 9.27 13.77 -23.89
N THR A 705 8.06 13.84 -24.45
CA THR A 705 7.83 13.34 -25.82
C THR A 705 8.16 14.42 -26.85
N GLU A 706 8.89 14.06 -27.89
CA GLU A 706 9.09 14.91 -29.06
C GLU A 706 7.90 14.73 -30.01
N THR A 707 6.93 15.64 -29.99
CA THR A 707 6.03 15.83 -31.13
C THR A 707 6.11 17.27 -31.59
N SER A 708 6.57 17.49 -32.83
CA SER A 708 6.36 18.74 -33.54
C SER A 708 4.89 19.16 -33.43
N PRO A 709 4.59 20.45 -33.22
CA PRO A 709 3.21 20.92 -33.23
C PRO A 709 2.59 20.56 -34.58
N ILE A 710 1.41 19.92 -34.55
CA ILE A 710 0.62 19.66 -35.75
C ILE A 710 0.47 21.00 -36.50
N PRO A 711 0.85 21.10 -37.78
CA PRO A 711 0.66 22.33 -38.55
C PRO A 711 -0.82 22.71 -38.50
N MET A 712 -1.09 23.94 -38.10
CA MET A 712 -2.42 24.49 -37.85
C MET A 712 -3.21 24.75 -39.17
N LYS A 713 -3.09 23.88 -40.17
CA LYS A 713 -3.68 24.03 -41.51
C LYS A 713 -4.80 23.05 -41.85
N ASP A 714 -5.03 22.01 -41.05
CA ASP A 714 -6.04 20.98 -41.36
C ASP A 714 -7.17 20.89 -40.32
N ILE A 715 -7.50 22.00 -39.64
CA ILE A 715 -8.65 22.07 -38.72
C ILE A 715 -9.65 23.07 -39.29
N ASP A 716 -10.80 22.55 -39.69
CA ASP A 716 -12.00 23.27 -40.11
C ASP A 716 -12.53 24.24 -39.04
N ASP A 717 -13.11 25.35 -39.48
CA ASP A 717 -13.49 26.49 -38.64
C ASP A 717 -14.55 26.18 -37.57
N GLU A 718 -15.30 25.07 -37.70
CA GLU A 718 -16.22 24.60 -36.65
C GLU A 718 -15.48 24.05 -35.41
N THR A 719 -14.33 23.41 -35.60
CA THR A 719 -13.53 22.83 -34.50
C THR A 719 -12.69 23.90 -33.77
N GLN A 720 -12.50 25.08 -34.39
CA GLN A 720 -11.82 26.22 -33.76
C GLN A 720 -12.63 26.93 -32.67
N GLN A 721 -13.96 26.80 -32.64
CA GLN A 721 -14.77 27.42 -31.57
C GLN A 721 -14.85 26.56 -30.30
N THR A 722 -14.72 25.24 -30.40
CA THR A 722 -14.68 24.32 -29.25
C THR A 722 -13.30 24.22 -28.59
N LEU A 723 -12.23 24.58 -29.30
CA LEU A 723 -10.83 24.47 -28.85
C LEU A 723 -10.18 25.78 -28.42
N ARG A 724 -10.92 26.91 -28.36
CA ARG A 724 -10.39 28.10 -27.69
C ARG A 724 -10.32 27.82 -26.18
N PRO A 725 -9.12 27.76 -25.57
CA PRO A 725 -9.04 27.71 -24.12
C PRO A 725 -9.76 28.94 -23.57
N LYS A 726 -10.79 28.70 -22.74
CA LYS A 726 -11.26 29.72 -21.80
C LYS A 726 -10.01 30.24 -21.09
N SER A 727 -9.88 31.54 -21.02
CA SER A 727 -8.75 32.24 -20.42
C SER A 727 -8.29 31.50 -19.15
N PRO A 728 -6.98 31.22 -18.99
CA PRO A 728 -6.47 30.62 -17.78
C PRO A 728 -6.93 31.47 -16.59
N SER A 729 -7.16 30.84 -15.44
CA SER A 729 -7.09 31.51 -14.14
C SER A 729 -5.65 31.94 -13.89
N LYS A 730 -5.15 32.88 -14.70
CA LYS A 730 -3.97 33.68 -14.41
C LYS A 730 -4.33 34.57 -13.23
N LEU A 731 -3.57 34.44 -12.16
CA LEU A 731 -3.56 35.40 -11.07
C LEU A 731 -2.97 36.72 -11.61
N VAL A 732 -3.84 37.61 -12.10
CA VAL A 732 -3.45 38.99 -12.45
C VAL A 732 -3.68 39.86 -11.22
N LEU A 733 -2.59 40.35 -10.61
CA LEU A 733 -2.65 41.33 -9.53
C LEU A 733 -3.10 42.71 -10.05
N PRO A 734 -3.98 43.45 -9.34
CA PRO A 734 -4.16 44.87 -9.59
C PRO A 734 -2.93 45.65 -9.10
N LYS A 735 -2.26 46.38 -10.00
CA LYS A 735 -1.21 47.35 -9.65
C LYS A 735 -1.82 48.50 -8.84
N LYS A 736 -1.66 48.52 -7.51
CA LYS A 736 -1.84 49.75 -6.72
C LYS A 736 -0.56 50.57 -6.74
N THR A 737 -0.65 51.73 -7.37
CA THR A 737 0.36 52.79 -7.42
C THR A 737 0.50 53.41 -6.03
N LEU A 738 1.71 53.37 -5.46
CA LEU A 738 2.10 54.26 -4.36
C LEU A 738 3.27 55.12 -4.85
N LYS A 739 2.96 56.37 -5.16
CA LYS A 739 3.93 57.44 -5.40
C LYS A 739 4.50 57.89 -4.06
N GLY A 740 5.82 57.89 -3.93
CA GLY A 740 6.56 58.57 -2.86
C GLY A 740 8.04 58.65 -3.21
N LYS A 741 8.55 59.86 -3.46
CA LYS A 741 9.91 60.20 -3.91
C LYS A 741 10.94 60.10 -2.78
N LEU A 742 12.19 59.74 -3.17
CA LEU A 742 13.55 60.02 -2.63
C LEU A 742 14.34 58.71 -2.81
N GLY A 743 15.48 58.56 -3.48
CA GLY A 743 16.46 59.42 -4.14
C GLY A 743 17.80 58.66 -4.08
N TRP A 744 18.41 58.39 -5.25
CA TRP A 744 19.82 57.98 -5.49
C TRP A 744 20.24 56.49 -5.57
N SER A 745 20.40 56.06 -6.83
CA SER A 745 21.55 55.40 -7.51
C SER A 745 22.34 54.23 -6.89
N GLY A 746 22.37 53.12 -7.63
CA GLY A 746 23.59 52.32 -7.84
C GLY A 746 23.60 50.91 -7.24
N ALA A 747 23.88 49.91 -8.08
CA ALA A 747 24.06 48.47 -7.82
C ALA A 747 22.79 47.65 -7.56
N GLY A 748 22.27 47.06 -8.65
CA GLY A 748 21.23 46.05 -8.62
C GLY A 748 21.70 44.78 -7.90
N SER A 749 21.24 44.62 -6.66
CA SER A 749 21.09 43.31 -6.03
C SER A 749 19.60 42.96 -6.08
N SER A 750 19.20 42.25 -7.13
CA SER A 750 17.90 41.59 -7.15
C SER A 750 17.97 40.44 -6.14
N LYS A 751 17.63 40.72 -4.88
CA LYS A 751 17.23 39.68 -3.93
C LYS A 751 15.87 39.16 -4.39
N THR A 752 15.89 38.22 -5.33
CA THR A 752 14.74 37.35 -5.57
C THR A 752 14.55 36.51 -4.31
N THR A 753 13.50 36.80 -3.56
CA THR A 753 12.91 35.82 -2.66
C THR A 753 12.41 34.68 -3.54
N ASN A 754 13.17 33.59 -3.63
CA ASN A 754 12.73 32.34 -4.26
C ASN A 754 11.56 31.79 -3.44
N GLN A 755 10.33 32.24 -3.73
CA GLN A 755 9.12 31.57 -3.30
C GLN A 755 8.82 30.48 -4.32
N ILE A 756 8.85 29.23 -3.86
CA ILE A 756 8.46 28.08 -4.65
C ILE A 756 6.93 27.99 -4.55
N GLU A 757 6.22 28.36 -5.62
CA GLU A 757 4.79 28.06 -5.77
C GLU A 757 4.64 26.62 -6.28
N VAL A 758 3.80 25.83 -5.60
CA VAL A 758 3.45 24.46 -6.03
C VAL A 758 2.37 24.54 -7.09
N ASN A 759 2.64 24.01 -8.28
CA ASN A 759 1.66 23.91 -9.37
C ASN A 759 1.01 22.53 -9.37
N PHE A 760 -0.31 22.48 -9.17
CA PHE A 760 -1.10 21.25 -9.25
C PHE A 760 -1.76 21.05 -10.62
N ASP A 761 -1.78 22.08 -11.47
CA ASP A 761 -2.39 22.06 -12.80
C ASP A 761 -1.30 22.01 -13.87
N TYR A 762 -0.97 20.82 -14.37
CA TYR A 762 -0.20 20.69 -15.62
C TYR A 762 -1.13 20.94 -16.82
N ILE A 763 -1.06 22.16 -17.38
CA ILE A 763 -1.65 22.52 -18.70
C ILE A 763 -0.52 22.91 -19.67
N GLY A 764 0.65 22.28 -19.53
CA GLY A 764 1.79 22.49 -20.42
C GLY A 764 1.63 21.67 -21.70
N GLY A 765 1.75 22.30 -22.87
CA GLY A 765 1.58 21.67 -24.19
C GLY A 765 2.65 20.65 -24.60
N GLY A 766 3.40 20.05 -23.66
CA GLY A 766 4.30 18.93 -23.92
C GLY A 766 3.69 17.64 -23.37
N ARG A 767 3.47 16.63 -24.22
CA ARG A 767 3.07 15.31 -23.74
C ARG A 767 4.26 14.68 -23.00
N ILE A 768 4.03 14.14 -21.79
CA ILE A 768 5.02 13.35 -21.06
C ILE A 768 4.72 11.86 -21.28
N GLU A 769 5.75 11.03 -21.16
CA GLU A 769 5.63 9.57 -21.12
C GLU A 769 6.12 9.12 -19.74
N VAL A 770 5.30 8.37 -19.01
CA VAL A 770 5.68 7.76 -17.74
C VAL A 770 5.75 6.24 -17.90
N GLU A 771 6.92 5.67 -17.68
CA GLU A 771 7.15 4.23 -17.80
C GLU A 771 7.53 3.65 -16.43
N ALA A 772 6.92 2.52 -16.05
CA ALA A 772 7.37 1.76 -14.89
C ALA A 772 8.65 1.01 -15.21
N LEU A 773 9.69 1.19 -14.39
CA LEU A 773 10.95 0.47 -14.51
C LEU A 773 10.92 -0.90 -13.80
N THR A 774 9.91 -1.12 -12.96
CA THR A 774 9.74 -2.30 -12.11
C THR A 774 8.29 -2.78 -12.08
N HIS A 775 8.08 -4.05 -11.75
CA HIS A 775 6.78 -4.62 -11.48
C HIS A 775 6.61 -4.90 -9.99
N ASP A 776 5.42 -4.63 -9.43
CA ASP A 776 5.15 -4.95 -8.04
C ASP A 776 5.08 -6.48 -7.87
N HIS A 777 5.89 -7.02 -6.98
CA HIS A 777 5.88 -8.43 -6.61
C HIS A 777 4.77 -8.72 -5.59
N LYS A 778 3.53 -8.52 -6.02
CA LYS A 778 2.31 -8.89 -5.29
C LYS A 778 1.80 -10.25 -5.79
N PRO A 779 0.96 -10.96 -5.02
CA PRO A 779 0.39 -12.25 -5.44
C PRO A 779 -0.43 -12.21 -6.73
N SER A 780 -0.82 -11.02 -7.18
CA SER A 780 -1.42 -10.77 -8.50
C SER A 780 -0.44 -10.91 -9.67
N TYR A 781 0.88 -10.81 -9.43
CA TYR A 781 1.92 -10.95 -10.45
C TYR A 781 2.04 -12.41 -10.92
N GLN A 782 1.83 -12.64 -12.22
CA GLN A 782 1.58 -13.98 -12.77
C GLN A 782 2.78 -14.92 -12.63
N GLU A 783 4.00 -14.43 -12.86
CA GLU A 783 5.21 -15.25 -12.81
C GLU A 783 5.49 -15.73 -11.38
N ASP A 784 5.36 -14.84 -10.40
CA ASP A 784 5.56 -15.20 -9.00
C ASP A 784 4.46 -16.10 -8.46
N ARG A 785 3.24 -15.87 -8.91
CA ARG A 785 2.13 -16.76 -8.61
C ARG A 785 2.40 -18.17 -9.12
N GLN A 786 2.88 -18.32 -10.35
CA GLN A 786 3.26 -19.62 -10.89
C GLN A 786 4.35 -20.29 -10.05
N ARG A 787 5.42 -19.55 -9.71
CA ARG A 787 6.49 -20.04 -8.84
C ARG A 787 5.97 -20.51 -7.47
N ILE A 788 5.08 -19.75 -6.83
CA ILE A 788 4.48 -20.10 -5.53
C ILE A 788 3.68 -21.40 -5.64
N ARG A 789 2.85 -21.54 -6.69
CA ARG A 789 2.08 -22.75 -6.96
C ARG A 789 2.98 -23.97 -7.20
N GLU A 790 4.00 -23.83 -8.04
CA GLU A 790 4.96 -24.90 -8.37
C GLU A 790 5.70 -25.41 -7.13
N SER A 791 5.92 -24.52 -6.16
CA SER A 791 6.52 -24.80 -4.84
C SER A 791 5.53 -25.38 -3.82
N GLY A 792 4.29 -25.67 -4.22
CA GLY A 792 3.27 -26.26 -3.34
C GLY A 792 2.58 -25.27 -2.39
N ASN A 793 2.85 -23.97 -2.51
CA ASN A 793 2.26 -22.91 -1.69
C ASN A 793 0.99 -22.35 -2.34
N TYR A 794 0.16 -21.61 -1.58
CA TYR A 794 -1.12 -21.07 -2.07
C TYR A 794 -1.26 -19.56 -1.80
N ILE A 795 -2.16 -18.90 -2.54
CA ILE A 795 -2.52 -17.50 -2.31
C ILE A 795 -3.95 -17.44 -1.79
N SER A 796 -4.10 -16.90 -0.57
CA SER A 796 -5.40 -16.74 0.09
C SER A 796 -6.32 -15.74 -0.63
N ASP A 797 -7.60 -15.73 -0.25
CA ASP A 797 -8.59 -14.78 -0.79
C ASP A 797 -8.22 -13.30 -0.51
N GLN A 798 -7.41 -13.04 0.51
CA GLN A 798 -6.92 -11.70 0.88
C GLN A 798 -5.60 -11.33 0.18
N GLU A 799 -5.23 -12.02 -0.90
CA GLU A 799 -3.97 -11.81 -1.62
C GLU A 799 -2.72 -11.91 -0.73
N LYS A 800 -2.74 -12.87 0.20
CA LYS A 800 -1.56 -13.22 1.01
C LYS A 800 -1.02 -14.61 0.68
N VAL A 801 0.29 -14.72 0.53
CA VAL A 801 1.01 -15.99 0.34
C VAL A 801 0.89 -16.83 1.61
N ASN A 802 0.30 -18.02 1.48
CA ASN A 802 -0.07 -18.93 2.57
C ASN A 802 -0.90 -18.28 3.69
N GLY A 803 -1.53 -17.11 3.43
CA GLY A 803 -2.27 -16.32 4.41
C GLY A 803 -1.41 -15.40 5.29
N TYR A 804 -0.07 -15.40 5.14
CA TYR A 804 0.84 -14.69 6.04
C TYR A 804 1.27 -13.31 5.53
N ILE A 805 1.74 -13.22 4.29
CA ILE A 805 2.46 -12.06 3.77
C ILE A 805 1.87 -11.60 2.44
N SER A 806 1.79 -10.29 2.23
CA SER A 806 1.13 -9.66 1.06
C SER A 806 2.06 -9.47 -0.15
N VAL A 807 3.35 -9.81 -0.02
CA VAL A 807 4.36 -9.75 -1.09
C VAL A 807 4.90 -11.13 -1.42
N THR A 808 5.31 -11.35 -2.67
CA THR A 808 5.82 -12.63 -3.17
C THR A 808 7.34 -12.73 -3.14
N ARG A 809 8.03 -11.58 -3.02
CA ARG A 809 9.47 -11.47 -2.84
C ARG A 809 9.80 -10.43 -1.77
N ALA A 810 10.85 -10.69 -1.00
CA ALA A 810 11.35 -9.79 0.04
C ALA A 810 12.79 -10.17 0.43
N ILE A 811 13.52 -9.25 1.03
CA ILE A 811 14.78 -9.52 1.75
C ILE A 811 14.41 -9.71 3.24
N GLY A 812 15.05 -10.65 3.94
CA GLY A 812 14.64 -11.00 5.32
C GLY A 812 13.45 -11.95 5.35
N ASP A 813 12.48 -11.76 6.26
CA ASP A 813 11.32 -12.68 6.40
C ASP A 813 11.74 -14.15 6.49
N VAL A 814 12.73 -14.46 7.34
CA VAL A 814 13.38 -15.78 7.40
C VAL A 814 12.35 -16.92 7.53
N LYS A 815 11.29 -16.71 8.32
CA LYS A 815 10.19 -17.67 8.51
C LYS A 815 9.34 -17.93 7.26
N CYS A 816 9.34 -17.00 6.31
CA CYS A 816 8.60 -17.08 5.06
C CYS A 816 9.47 -17.52 3.88
N LYS A 817 10.79 -17.70 4.04
CA LYS A 817 11.70 -18.09 2.94
C LYS A 817 11.42 -19.45 2.30
N ALA A 818 10.62 -20.28 2.96
CA ALA A 818 10.05 -21.48 2.35
C ALA A 818 9.09 -21.19 1.17
N PHE A 819 8.57 -19.95 1.06
CA PHE A 819 7.55 -19.58 0.07
C PHE A 819 7.65 -18.15 -0.50
N VAL A 820 8.47 -17.28 0.08
CA VAL A 820 8.81 -15.93 -0.43
C VAL A 820 10.22 -15.97 -1.01
N SER A 821 10.39 -15.49 -2.24
CA SER A 821 11.71 -15.46 -2.90
C SER A 821 12.56 -14.31 -2.37
N CYS A 822 13.87 -14.53 -2.27
CA CYS A 822 14.87 -13.47 -2.08
C CYS A 822 15.61 -13.08 -3.37
N ILE A 823 15.22 -13.64 -4.52
CA ILE A 823 15.85 -13.37 -5.81
C ILE A 823 15.21 -12.10 -6.42
N PRO A 824 15.97 -11.01 -6.63
CA PRO A 824 15.44 -9.81 -7.29
C PRO A 824 15.09 -10.06 -8.76
N GLU A 825 14.16 -9.26 -9.27
CA GLU A 825 14.01 -9.01 -10.71
C GLU A 825 15.01 -7.91 -11.12
N PHE A 826 15.73 -8.13 -12.23
CA PHE A 826 16.68 -7.15 -12.75
C PHE A 826 16.20 -6.59 -14.09
N SER A 827 16.27 -5.27 -14.25
CA SER A 827 15.99 -4.59 -15.51
C SER A 827 17.13 -3.64 -15.90
N GLU A 828 17.33 -3.50 -17.21
CA GLU A 828 18.33 -2.60 -17.79
C GLU A 828 17.63 -1.72 -18.83
N VAL A 829 17.71 -0.40 -18.63
CA VAL A 829 17.05 0.58 -19.49
C VAL A 829 18.08 1.56 -20.01
N ALA A 830 18.22 1.65 -21.33
CA ALA A 830 19.09 2.62 -21.96
C ALA A 830 18.60 4.05 -21.71
N ARG A 831 19.52 4.94 -21.36
CA ARG A 831 19.24 6.37 -21.14
C ARG A 831 18.92 7.06 -22.45
N ARG A 832 18.00 8.00 -22.40
CA ARG A 832 17.55 8.83 -23.51
C ARG A 832 17.77 10.30 -23.17
N SER A 833 18.00 11.13 -24.18
CA SER A 833 18.06 12.58 -24.02
C SER A 833 16.75 13.18 -23.48
N SER A 834 15.63 12.48 -23.71
CA SER A 834 14.29 12.86 -23.23
C SER A 834 14.03 12.51 -21.76
N ASP A 835 14.88 11.72 -21.10
CA ASP A 835 14.71 11.34 -19.70
C ASP A 835 14.84 12.59 -18.81
N CYS A 836 13.81 12.86 -18.02
CA CYS A 836 13.76 14.02 -17.13
C CYS A 836 14.06 13.62 -15.69
N PHE A 837 13.28 12.67 -15.16
CA PHE A 837 13.39 12.22 -13.78
C PHE A 837 13.20 10.72 -13.65
N VAL A 838 13.90 10.11 -12.68
CA VAL A 838 13.58 8.78 -12.15
C VAL A 838 13.02 8.95 -10.74
N ILE A 839 11.91 8.29 -10.45
CA ILE A 839 11.26 8.33 -9.14
C ILE A 839 11.24 6.92 -8.56
N CYS A 840 11.69 6.75 -7.33
CA CYS A 840 11.47 5.54 -6.54
C CYS A 840 10.59 5.89 -5.35
N ALA A 841 9.61 5.06 -5.02
CA ALA A 841 8.82 5.22 -3.79
C ALA A 841 8.36 3.87 -3.20
N CYS A 842 8.02 3.85 -1.91
CA CYS A 842 7.36 2.72 -1.24
C CYS A 842 5.84 2.67 -1.50
N ASP A 843 5.17 1.64 -1.01
CA ASP A 843 3.72 1.44 -1.22
C ASP A 843 2.86 2.58 -0.64
N GLY A 844 3.31 3.23 0.44
CA GLY A 844 2.65 4.40 1.03
C GLY A 844 2.50 5.59 0.08
N VAL A 845 3.26 5.64 -1.02
CA VAL A 845 3.04 6.56 -2.14
C VAL A 845 2.17 5.93 -3.21
N TRP A 846 2.49 4.72 -3.67
CA TRP A 846 1.84 4.09 -4.83
C TRP A 846 0.39 3.64 -4.57
N ASP A 847 0.00 3.47 -3.32
CA ASP A 847 -1.40 3.17 -2.95
C ASP A 847 -2.33 4.37 -3.13
N VAL A 848 -1.78 5.59 -3.20
CA VAL A 848 -2.53 6.85 -3.33
C VAL A 848 -2.14 7.68 -4.56
N PHE A 849 -1.25 7.17 -5.38
CA PHE A 849 -0.81 7.77 -6.63
C PHE A 849 -0.72 6.74 -7.76
N SER A 850 -1.26 7.09 -8.92
CA SER A 850 -0.86 6.46 -10.17
C SER A 850 0.49 6.98 -10.65
N ASN A 851 1.17 6.20 -11.51
CA ASN A 851 2.43 6.60 -12.13
C ASN A 851 2.29 7.95 -12.86
N GLU A 852 1.20 8.11 -13.63
CA GLU A 852 0.93 9.32 -14.41
C GLU A 852 0.71 10.56 -13.54
N GLU A 853 0.06 10.43 -12.38
CA GLU A 853 -0.13 11.56 -11.47
C GLU A 853 1.21 12.08 -10.92
N ILE A 854 2.12 11.18 -10.54
CA ILE A 854 3.47 11.59 -10.11
C ILE A 854 4.22 12.24 -11.26
N GLY A 855 4.14 11.67 -12.47
CA GLY A 855 4.75 12.25 -13.67
C GLY A 855 4.29 13.69 -13.91
N ASN A 856 2.97 13.91 -13.89
CA ASN A 856 2.40 15.25 -14.08
C ASN A 856 2.76 16.21 -12.95
N LEU A 857 2.72 15.74 -11.69
CA LEU A 857 3.08 16.54 -10.51
C LEU A 857 4.54 17.01 -10.57
N VAL A 858 5.47 16.10 -10.86
CA VAL A 858 6.91 16.39 -10.94
C VAL A 858 7.19 17.36 -12.08
N MET A 859 6.60 17.13 -13.26
CA MET A 859 6.82 17.98 -14.43
C MET A 859 6.17 19.37 -14.30
N ALA A 860 5.06 19.49 -13.56
CA ALA A 860 4.47 20.78 -13.22
C ALA A 860 5.34 21.61 -12.26
N ASN A 861 6.26 20.95 -11.54
CA ASN A 861 7.10 21.54 -10.52
C ASN A 861 8.60 21.37 -10.82
N GLU A 862 8.99 21.22 -12.09
CA GLU A 862 10.37 20.94 -12.50
C GLU A 862 11.39 22.03 -12.10
N GLN A 863 10.92 23.22 -11.71
CA GLN A 863 11.74 24.28 -11.14
C GLN A 863 12.24 23.99 -9.70
N MET A 864 11.62 23.04 -9.00
CA MET A 864 12.01 22.63 -7.65
C MET A 864 13.22 21.71 -7.69
N ASN A 865 14.04 21.71 -6.63
CA ASN A 865 15.10 20.71 -6.51
C ASN A 865 14.53 19.32 -6.15
N CYS A 866 15.31 18.26 -6.36
CA CYS A 866 14.86 16.89 -6.15
C CYS A 866 14.37 16.60 -4.72
N THR A 867 14.95 17.22 -3.68
CA THR A 867 14.51 17.02 -2.29
C THR A 867 13.15 17.67 -2.06
N GLU A 868 12.93 18.85 -2.61
CA GLU A 868 11.63 19.54 -2.59
C GLU A 868 10.55 18.73 -3.32
N LEU A 869 10.88 18.15 -4.48
CA LEU A 869 9.99 17.27 -5.22
C LEU A 869 9.66 15.98 -4.46
N ALA A 870 10.66 15.33 -3.85
CA ALA A 870 10.45 14.13 -3.03
C ALA A 870 9.52 14.41 -1.85
N LYS A 871 9.76 15.53 -1.15
CA LYS A 871 8.90 15.97 -0.04
C LYS A 871 7.48 16.27 -0.51
N LEU A 872 7.33 16.98 -1.64
CA LEU A 872 6.03 17.30 -2.22
C LEU A 872 5.19 16.03 -2.47
N ILE A 873 5.79 14.98 -3.04
CA ILE A 873 5.13 13.69 -3.27
C ILE A 873 4.67 13.08 -1.94
N VAL A 874 5.57 12.99 -0.95
CA VAL A 874 5.30 12.39 0.36
C VAL A 874 4.17 13.10 1.11
N ASP A 875 4.19 14.44 1.11
CA ASP A 875 3.18 15.23 1.80
C ASP A 875 1.80 15.15 1.13
N ILE A 876 1.75 15.10 -0.20
CA ILE A 876 0.49 14.87 -0.91
C ILE A 876 -0.04 13.46 -0.63
N ALA A 877 0.82 12.45 -0.60
CA ALA A 877 0.42 11.09 -0.25
C ALA A 877 -0.19 11.03 1.17
N TYR A 878 0.41 11.74 2.13
CA TYR A 878 -0.16 11.89 3.47
C TYR A 878 -1.53 12.58 3.45
N CYS A 879 -1.68 13.68 2.70
CA CYS A 879 -2.95 14.41 2.54
C CYS A 879 -4.04 13.56 1.87
N ARG A 880 -3.64 12.65 0.98
CA ARG A 880 -4.49 11.64 0.33
C ARG A 880 -4.81 10.44 1.23
N LEU A 881 -4.53 10.55 2.52
CA LEU A 881 -4.83 9.56 3.56
C LEU A 881 -4.03 8.25 3.46
N SER A 882 -2.79 8.30 2.94
CA SER A 882 -1.89 7.15 3.02
C SER A 882 -1.77 6.63 4.46
N SER A 883 -1.91 5.32 4.63
CA SER A 883 -1.89 4.65 5.93
C SER A 883 -0.52 4.10 6.32
N ASP A 884 0.47 4.17 5.42
CA ASP A 884 1.78 3.57 5.63
C ASP A 884 2.90 4.57 5.95
N ASN A 885 4.12 4.07 6.11
CA ASN A 885 5.33 4.88 5.96
C ASN A 885 5.41 5.41 4.52
N ILE A 886 5.99 6.59 4.34
CA ILE A 886 5.95 7.28 3.05
C ILE A 886 7.36 7.76 2.73
N SER A 887 8.00 7.09 1.76
CA SER A 887 9.37 7.33 1.34
C SER A 887 9.44 7.53 -0.16
N CYS A 888 10.18 8.55 -0.59
CA CYS A 888 10.36 8.86 -2.00
C CYS A 888 11.79 9.34 -2.28
N ILE A 889 12.33 8.91 -3.42
CA ILE A 889 13.58 9.38 -4.01
C ILE A 889 13.28 9.93 -5.40
N VAL A 890 13.79 11.12 -5.68
CA VAL A 890 13.72 11.79 -6.98
C VAL A 890 15.14 11.97 -7.50
N PHE A 891 15.36 11.54 -8.74
CA PHE A 891 16.62 11.68 -9.46
C PHE A 891 16.41 12.52 -10.71
N ASN A 892 17.10 13.66 -10.84
CA ASN A 892 17.17 14.47 -12.05
C ASN A 892 18.19 13.87 -13.02
N CYS A 893 17.70 13.40 -14.16
CA CYS A 893 18.50 12.77 -15.19
C CYS A 893 19.45 13.74 -15.91
N GLN A 894 19.16 15.05 -15.88
CA GLN A 894 19.90 16.09 -16.61
C GLN A 894 21.07 16.67 -15.80
N ASP A 895 20.93 16.80 -14.47
CA ASP A 895 21.96 17.39 -13.58
C ASP A 895 23.18 16.48 -13.33
N SER A 896 23.15 15.26 -13.87
CA SER A 896 24.17 14.25 -13.63
C SER A 896 25.43 14.40 -14.51
N PHE A 897 25.49 15.39 -15.41
CA PHE A 897 26.54 15.55 -16.42
C PHE A 897 26.97 16.99 -16.66
#